data_AF-A0A899G1Y4-F1
#
_entry.id   AF-A0A899G1Y4-F1
#
_cell.length_a   1.000
_cell.length_b   1.000
_cell.length_c   1.000
_cell.angle_alpha   90.00
_cell.angle_beta   90.00
_cell.angle_gamma   90.00
#
_symmetry.space_group_name_H-M   'P 1'
#
loop_
_entity.id
_entity.type
_entity.pdbx_description
1 polymer ?
#
loop_
_entity_poly.entity_id
_entity_poly.type
_entity_poly.pdbx_seq_one_letter_code
_entity_poly.pdbx_strand_id
1 'polypeptide(L)'
;MKIKSWVNHPHIFFKFIDTICAAPNYISNDNKEQNKNSEANNYFNDMNSLYKSNNDQNHQKSSDLHDIEMRFMDSCDSITSRIKNQNTKKCVLDKLKKTHCADNDMLCLCDSKASYRVIYDCSEAQNDLSFEFYFDRLCFSASLHPHCTSAPNPFFPRIICKDPFEGSELDENARNCIKKAAKHSLCKNISYVSCLCDSRTFIFEVGSCIEDISYGENVGIFLNTLCRMTTLPPGCTYSSDYLSNDNGTEHHLYLKDQENIKILSTEFKKPDNDHSLYRLIEMSNKLQVLLINDPQSELFAASMSISIGHYSDPDDIPGLVHLCEHMLFMGTKKYPEEDDFSSYMETHSGKFNARTSSEETNFFFHIAPDYFEQALDRFSQLFIAPLFPRTAIEREIHAINSEFKKNQQNEEWNMLQLEKSLSNEKSPYHKFGTGNYQTLMDNPKKNGKDILEELKNFYLKYYSANLMKLVVISKESLDDLQRLIIKYFSQIPNRGTQKPQFTEKPFTDRHLGTRCWYKSAKNSTKMTLTFPIESQDILYKRSSFIYLRYLLEHQSSNSLYNFLSEKGWILSISTDVEYIVSNVDFFRIILVLTSKGLDESEDLIITIFQYLDFLRNMGPQERIFNELRQLDDMLFRFSDYIASFQRVSILSKVMQKTYLDYSDLLKLDFFSEYNAQYIMDLLNLLRPNNYLLSISSKTKPGDWNAKEFWYGSEYKLEFLPEALVQTNNLAINDLLKMTHFLILKHSCFYFSEYPNIRYTSIRSTIKDLHKYYSTSKLEFQLSIYGFNVHKHVYLKKKVTKFINWI
;
A
#
# COMPACT_ATOMS: atom_id res chain seq x y z
N MET A 1 -24.54 -11.94 52.30
CA MET A 1 -24.14 -13.32 52.64
C MET A 1 -22.78 -13.61 52.02
N LYS A 2 -21.80 -14.07 52.81
CA LYS A 2 -20.51 -14.58 52.33
C LYS A 2 -20.68 -16.02 51.80
N ILE A 3 -19.97 -16.35 50.71
CA ILE A 3 -19.35 -17.64 50.28
C ILE A 3 -18.90 -17.34 48.83
N LYS A 4 -17.62 -17.17 48.43
CA LYS A 4 -16.40 -18.01 48.49
C LYS A 4 -16.55 -19.40 47.83
N SER A 5 -16.54 -19.41 46.50
CA SER A 5 -15.88 -20.36 45.57
C SER A 5 -16.55 -20.12 44.21
N TRP A 6 -15.85 -19.87 43.11
CA TRP A 6 -15.28 -20.87 42.22
C TRP A 6 -14.17 -20.18 41.40
N VAL A 7 -12.90 -20.48 41.72
CA VAL A 7 -11.72 -20.04 40.95
C VAL A 7 -11.02 -21.22 40.27
N ASN A 8 -11.48 -22.47 40.42
CA ASN A 8 -10.63 -23.64 40.13
C ASN A 8 -11.14 -24.65 39.09
N HIS A 9 -11.93 -24.28 38.06
CA HIS A 9 -12.23 -25.23 36.97
C HIS A 9 -12.30 -24.60 35.56
N PRO A 10 -11.14 -24.33 34.91
CA PRO A 10 -11.10 -23.96 33.48
C PRO A 10 -11.66 -25.07 32.57
N HIS A 11 -11.54 -26.34 32.99
CA HIS A 11 -12.01 -27.49 32.22
C HIS A 11 -13.54 -27.61 32.09
N ILE A 12 -14.33 -26.95 32.95
CA ILE A 12 -15.80 -26.95 32.84
C ILE A 12 -16.26 -25.87 31.82
N PHE A 13 -15.50 -24.78 31.69
CA PHE A 13 -15.71 -23.78 30.63
C PHE A 13 -15.28 -24.30 29.26
N PHE A 14 -14.14 -25.01 29.19
CA PHE A 14 -13.72 -25.69 27.96
C PHE A 14 -14.62 -26.88 27.60
N LYS A 15 -15.15 -27.65 28.56
CA LYS A 15 -16.19 -28.66 28.27
C LYS A 15 -17.51 -28.07 27.80
N PHE A 16 -17.89 -26.86 28.21
CA PHE A 16 -19.09 -26.18 27.70
C PHE A 16 -18.89 -25.66 26.26
N ILE A 17 -17.67 -25.22 25.92
CA ILE A 17 -17.28 -24.84 24.55
C ILE A 17 -17.12 -26.10 23.66
N ASP A 18 -16.54 -27.19 24.17
CA ASP A 18 -16.39 -28.46 23.45
C ASP A 18 -17.75 -29.16 23.23
N THR A 19 -18.73 -28.97 24.12
CA THR A 19 -20.11 -29.47 23.93
C THR A 19 -20.88 -28.65 22.88
N ILE A 20 -20.42 -27.43 22.55
CA ILE A 20 -21.00 -26.59 21.49
C ILE A 20 -20.25 -26.75 20.16
N CYS A 21 -19.00 -27.23 20.18
CA CYS A 21 -18.15 -27.34 18.99
C CYS A 21 -17.74 -28.77 18.57
N ALA A 22 -18.27 -29.82 19.20
CA ALA A 22 -18.07 -31.21 18.76
C ALA A 22 -19.41 -31.96 18.57
N ALA A 23 -19.96 -31.94 17.36
CA ALA A 23 -20.14 -33.15 16.54
C ALA A 23 -20.93 -32.88 15.25
N PRO A 24 -20.67 -33.66 14.18
CA PRO A 24 -20.74 -33.21 12.79
C PRO A 24 -21.65 -34.07 11.90
N ASN A 25 -21.66 -33.68 10.61
CA ASN A 25 -21.91 -34.48 9.39
C ASN A 25 -23.35 -34.59 8.84
N TYR A 26 -23.48 -33.98 7.65
CA TYR A 26 -24.13 -34.59 6.50
C TYR A 26 -23.77 -36.08 6.37
N ILE A 27 -24.77 -36.96 6.38
CA ILE A 27 -24.80 -38.16 5.53
C ILE A 27 -26.26 -38.40 5.14
N SER A 28 -26.56 -38.33 3.84
CA SER A 28 -27.67 -39.07 3.23
C SER A 28 -27.17 -40.50 2.96
N ASN A 29 -27.97 -41.47 3.41
CA ASN A 29 -27.72 -42.91 3.33
C ASN A 29 -27.70 -43.48 1.90
N ASP A 30 -27.12 -44.68 1.86
CA ASP A 30 -27.27 -45.82 0.94
C ASP A 30 -26.09 -46.04 -0.03
N ASN A 31 -25.52 -47.25 -0.17
CA ASN A 31 -25.69 -48.52 0.52
C ASN A 31 -24.55 -49.47 0.10
N LYS A 32 -24.14 -50.35 1.03
CA LYS A 32 -23.60 -51.72 0.84
C LYS A 32 -22.27 -51.94 0.12
N GLU A 33 -21.30 -52.48 0.86
CA GLU A 33 -20.83 -53.86 0.62
C GLU A 33 -20.03 -54.44 1.79
N GLN A 34 -20.37 -55.69 2.14
CA GLN A 34 -19.61 -56.62 2.99
C GLN A 34 -18.82 -57.55 2.07
N ASN A 35 -17.53 -57.79 2.38
CA ASN A 35 -16.79 -59.07 2.28
C ASN A 35 -15.29 -58.77 2.48
N LYS A 36 -14.66 -59.22 3.58
CA LYS A 36 -13.94 -60.50 3.75
C LYS A 36 -12.79 -60.73 2.75
N ASN A 37 -11.59 -60.87 3.33
CA ASN A 37 -10.42 -61.65 2.89
C ASN A 37 -9.81 -61.21 1.55
N SER A 38 -8.50 -61.23 1.30
CA SER A 38 -7.26 -61.52 2.01
C SER A 38 -6.22 -61.45 0.89
N GLU A 39 -5.08 -60.77 1.07
CA GLU A 39 -3.79 -60.98 0.37
C GLU A 39 -3.03 -59.66 0.23
N ALA A 40 -2.16 -59.38 1.20
CA ALA A 40 -0.84 -58.76 0.99
C ALA A 40 -0.10 -58.63 2.35
N ASN A 41 -0.16 -59.67 3.18
CA ASN A 41 0.90 -59.95 4.14
C ASN A 41 1.93 -60.79 3.37
N ASN A 42 3.07 -60.22 2.99
CA ASN A 42 4.35 -60.94 2.81
C ASN A 42 5.50 -60.04 2.34
N TYR A 43 5.80 -58.92 3.02
CA TYR A 43 7.11 -58.25 2.84
C TYR A 43 7.65 -57.53 4.09
N PHE A 44 7.24 -57.93 5.29
CA PHE A 44 7.73 -57.35 6.55
C PHE A 44 8.27 -58.37 7.59
N ASN A 45 8.45 -59.63 7.21
CA ASN A 45 8.87 -60.68 8.14
C ASN A 45 10.35 -61.09 8.10
N ASP A 46 11.20 -60.52 7.22
CA ASP A 46 12.60 -60.97 7.10
C ASP A 46 13.68 -60.03 7.67
N MET A 47 13.34 -58.94 8.36
CA MET A 47 14.33 -58.06 9.01
C MET A 47 14.26 -58.04 10.55
N ASN A 48 13.40 -58.86 11.16
CA ASN A 48 13.27 -58.99 12.62
C ASN A 48 14.01 -60.19 13.22
N SER A 49 14.83 -60.92 12.46
CA SER A 49 15.55 -62.11 12.93
C SER A 49 17.05 -61.88 13.24
N LEU A 50 17.60 -60.67 13.04
CA LEU A 50 19.01 -60.37 13.35
C LEU A 50 19.25 -59.51 14.60
N TYR A 51 18.19 -59.01 15.27
CA TYR A 51 18.34 -58.18 16.48
C TYR A 51 17.57 -58.71 17.70
N LYS A 52 17.54 -60.04 17.85
CA LYS A 52 17.28 -60.70 19.15
C LYS A 52 18.41 -61.66 19.48
N SER A 53 19.52 -61.14 19.95
CA SER A 53 20.27 -61.83 21.00
C SER A 53 20.90 -60.81 21.94
N ASN A 54 20.60 -61.00 23.22
CA ASN A 54 21.16 -60.34 24.40
C ASN A 54 20.57 -58.97 24.80
N ASN A 55 19.37 -59.06 25.38
CA ASN A 55 19.06 -58.34 26.62
C ASN A 55 20.25 -58.47 27.60
N ASP A 56 20.66 -57.38 28.25
CA ASP A 56 20.35 -57.16 29.67
C ASP A 56 21.15 -55.97 30.25
N GLN A 57 20.42 -55.13 31.00
CA GLN A 57 20.90 -54.15 32.00
C GLN A 57 21.58 -52.85 31.51
N ASN A 58 20.75 -51.82 31.25
CA ASN A 58 20.55 -50.74 32.23
C ASN A 58 19.58 -49.67 31.71
N HIS A 59 18.51 -49.47 32.47
CA HIS A 59 17.55 -48.39 32.31
C HIS A 59 18.19 -47.03 32.63
N GLN A 60 18.37 -46.18 31.62
CA GLN A 60 18.18 -44.73 31.73
C GLN A 60 18.21 -44.10 30.32
N LYS A 61 17.29 -43.16 30.07
CA LYS A 61 17.02 -42.41 28.82
C LYS A 61 16.04 -43.05 27.83
N SER A 62 14.75 -43.02 28.18
CA SER A 62 13.65 -43.05 27.19
C SER A 62 12.95 -41.69 27.05
N SER A 63 13.66 -40.59 27.32
CA SER A 63 13.18 -39.21 27.06
C SER A 63 13.70 -38.63 25.74
N ASP A 64 14.62 -39.30 25.05
CA ASP A 64 15.33 -38.70 23.91
C ASP A 64 14.76 -39.11 22.54
N LEU A 65 13.78 -40.03 22.46
CA LEU A 65 13.17 -40.39 21.17
C LEU A 65 11.95 -39.52 20.81
N HIS A 66 11.15 -39.11 21.79
CA HIS A 66 9.97 -38.25 21.54
C HIS A 66 10.37 -36.78 21.30
N ASP A 67 11.57 -36.40 21.74
CA ASP A 67 12.16 -35.07 21.53
C ASP A 67 12.79 -34.92 20.13
N ILE A 68 12.95 -36.02 19.38
CA ILE A 68 13.46 -36.00 18.00
C ILE A 68 12.31 -35.76 17.02
N GLU A 69 11.13 -36.34 17.21
CA GLU A 69 9.97 -36.13 16.33
C GLU A 69 9.38 -34.72 16.43
N MET A 70 9.43 -34.07 17.61
CA MET A 70 8.95 -32.68 17.78
C MET A 70 9.92 -31.60 17.28
N ARG A 71 11.19 -31.91 16.98
CA ARG A 71 12.18 -30.93 16.47
C ARG A 71 12.21 -30.80 14.94
N PHE A 72 11.46 -31.61 14.21
CA PHE A 72 11.34 -31.54 12.75
C PHE A 72 10.22 -30.61 12.26
N MET A 73 9.54 -29.92 13.18
CA MET A 73 8.43 -29.00 12.89
C MET A 73 8.86 -27.52 12.73
N ASP A 74 10.16 -27.21 12.92
CA ASP A 74 10.66 -25.84 12.81
C ASP A 74 11.52 -25.64 11.55
N SER A 75 10.93 -24.91 10.59
CA SER A 75 11.52 -24.17 9.46
C SER A 75 12.09 -24.96 8.27
N CYS A 76 11.62 -24.62 7.06
CA CYS A 76 12.32 -24.87 5.79
C CYS A 76 13.58 -23.96 5.67
N ASP A 77 14.35 -23.83 6.76
CA ASP A 77 15.64 -23.14 6.77
C ASP A 77 16.69 -24.00 6.07
N SER A 78 17.72 -23.35 5.52
CA SER A 78 18.85 -23.99 4.83
C SER A 78 19.27 -25.31 5.48
N ILE A 79 19.39 -26.38 4.70
CA ILE A 79 19.87 -27.70 5.14
C ILE A 79 21.24 -27.62 5.80
N THR A 80 22.00 -26.60 5.43
CA THR A 80 23.35 -26.35 5.93
C THR A 80 23.38 -25.66 7.30
N SER A 81 22.23 -25.26 7.84
CA SER A 81 22.08 -24.68 9.18
C SER A 81 22.46 -25.67 10.29
N ARG A 82 22.24 -26.98 10.06
CA ARG A 82 22.49 -28.07 11.01
C ARG A 82 23.87 -28.72 10.85
N ILE A 83 24.63 -28.35 9.82
CA ILE A 83 26.01 -28.82 9.63
C ILE A 83 26.91 -28.16 10.68
N LYS A 84 27.42 -28.97 11.62
CA LYS A 84 28.35 -28.48 12.66
C LYS A 84 29.76 -28.28 12.12
N ASN A 85 30.19 -29.08 11.15
CA ASN A 85 31.50 -28.94 10.53
C ASN A 85 31.49 -27.80 9.49
N GLN A 86 32.19 -26.71 9.77
CA GLN A 86 32.25 -25.54 8.88
C GLN A 86 32.84 -25.86 7.49
N ASN A 87 33.74 -26.85 7.39
CA ASN A 87 34.30 -27.27 6.10
C ASN A 87 33.29 -28.07 5.29
N THR A 88 32.52 -28.96 5.93
CA THR A 88 31.39 -29.65 5.29
C THR A 88 30.36 -28.64 4.82
N LYS A 89 30.03 -27.65 5.65
CA LYS A 89 29.08 -26.58 5.32
C LYS A 89 29.50 -25.80 4.08
N LYS A 90 30.76 -25.35 4.06
CA LYS A 90 31.33 -24.64 2.91
C LYS A 90 31.35 -25.51 1.66
N CYS A 91 31.77 -26.78 1.78
CA CYS A 91 31.79 -27.72 0.66
C CYS A 91 30.40 -27.91 0.05
N VAL A 92 29.38 -28.16 0.88
CA VAL A 92 28.00 -28.36 0.46
C VAL A 92 27.47 -27.10 -0.22
N LEU A 93 27.62 -25.91 0.38
CA LEU A 93 27.17 -24.66 -0.23
C LEU A 93 27.86 -24.36 -1.57
N ASP A 94 29.17 -24.58 -1.67
CA ASP A 94 29.92 -24.29 -2.89
C ASP A 94 29.62 -25.29 -4.03
N LYS A 95 29.40 -26.56 -3.70
CA LYS A 95 29.02 -27.56 -4.69
C LYS A 95 27.53 -27.51 -5.06
N LEU A 96 26.62 -27.17 -4.14
CA LEU A 96 25.19 -27.01 -4.42
C LEU A 96 24.91 -25.86 -5.39
N LYS A 97 25.74 -24.80 -5.42
CA LYS A 97 25.67 -23.74 -6.45
C LYS A 97 25.77 -24.27 -7.88
N LYS A 98 26.33 -25.47 -8.08
CA LYS A 98 26.45 -26.14 -9.37
C LYS A 98 25.29 -27.11 -9.66
N THR A 99 24.30 -27.17 -8.78
CA THR A 99 23.09 -28.00 -8.91
C THR A 99 21.87 -27.10 -9.10
N HIS A 100 20.75 -27.69 -9.53
CA HIS A 100 19.50 -26.95 -9.74
C HIS A 100 18.71 -26.70 -8.45
N CYS A 101 19.07 -27.36 -7.35
CA CYS A 101 18.42 -27.25 -6.06
C CYS A 101 19.02 -26.15 -5.21
N ALA A 102 18.16 -25.38 -4.55
CA ALA A 102 18.57 -24.45 -3.51
C ALA A 102 18.81 -25.21 -2.19
N ASP A 103 19.66 -24.65 -1.32
CA ASP A 103 20.01 -25.27 -0.04
C ASP A 103 18.85 -25.27 0.98
N ASN A 104 17.79 -24.52 0.72
CA ASN A 104 16.53 -24.53 1.47
C ASN A 104 15.41 -25.35 0.80
N ASP A 105 15.65 -25.96 -0.37
CA ASP A 105 14.66 -26.75 -1.09
C ASP A 105 14.80 -28.24 -0.78
N MET A 106 14.26 -28.66 0.37
CA MET A 106 14.40 -30.03 0.84
C MET A 106 13.83 -31.07 -0.13
N LEU A 107 12.72 -30.75 -0.82
CA LEU A 107 12.10 -31.65 -1.79
C LEU A 107 13.00 -31.85 -3.01
N CYS A 108 13.54 -30.77 -3.57
CA CYS A 108 14.51 -30.82 -4.66
C CYS A 108 15.78 -31.56 -4.25
N LEU A 109 16.35 -31.23 -3.08
CA LEU A 109 17.60 -31.82 -2.60
C LEU A 109 17.48 -33.35 -2.42
N CYS A 110 16.35 -33.84 -1.92
CA CYS A 110 16.11 -35.27 -1.77
C CYS A 110 15.88 -36.00 -3.09
N ASP A 111 15.26 -35.34 -4.07
CA ASP A 111 14.99 -35.91 -5.39
C ASP A 111 16.16 -35.77 -6.39
N SER A 112 17.07 -34.81 -6.20
CA SER A 112 18.20 -34.56 -7.11
C SER A 112 19.35 -35.54 -6.89
N LYS A 113 19.74 -36.27 -7.94
CA LYS A 113 20.91 -37.15 -7.93
C LYS A 113 22.20 -36.37 -7.71
N ALA A 114 22.35 -35.22 -8.37
CA ALA A 114 23.51 -34.37 -8.25
C ALA A 114 23.65 -33.81 -6.83
N SER A 115 22.55 -33.31 -6.25
CA SER A 115 22.55 -32.75 -4.90
C SER A 115 22.82 -33.80 -3.83
N TYR A 116 22.19 -34.97 -3.96
CA TYR A 116 22.43 -36.10 -3.08
C TYR A 116 23.92 -36.52 -3.07
N ARG A 117 24.55 -36.61 -4.25
CA ARG A 117 25.97 -36.93 -4.39
C ARG A 117 26.88 -35.83 -3.82
N VAL A 118 26.53 -34.56 -4.01
CA VAL A 118 27.26 -33.43 -3.43
C VAL A 118 27.30 -33.52 -1.91
N ILE A 119 26.16 -33.81 -1.28
CA ILE A 119 26.05 -33.95 0.17
C ILE A 119 26.89 -35.13 0.67
N TYR A 120 26.82 -36.27 -0.04
CA TYR A 120 27.63 -37.45 0.29
C TYR A 120 29.13 -37.19 0.17
N ASP A 121 29.59 -36.73 -1.00
CA ASP A 121 31.01 -36.45 -1.27
C ASP A 121 31.59 -35.45 -0.26
N CYS A 122 30.83 -34.42 0.12
CA CYS A 122 31.27 -33.41 1.07
C CYS A 122 31.28 -33.93 2.51
N SER A 123 30.35 -34.80 2.88
CA SER A 123 30.29 -35.41 4.21
C SER A 123 31.42 -36.42 4.39
N GLU A 124 31.64 -37.28 3.39
CA GLU A 124 32.72 -38.28 3.38
C GLU A 124 34.10 -37.61 3.37
N ALA A 125 34.33 -36.63 2.48
CA ALA A 125 35.62 -35.95 2.38
C ALA A 125 36.01 -35.16 3.65
N GLN A 126 35.03 -34.83 4.51
CA GLN A 126 35.23 -34.08 5.74
C GLN A 126 35.03 -34.92 7.01
N ASN A 127 34.83 -36.26 6.88
CA ASN A 127 34.49 -37.18 7.97
C ASN A 127 33.28 -36.72 8.83
N ASP A 128 32.28 -36.08 8.22
CA ASP A 128 31.04 -35.65 8.90
C ASP A 128 29.87 -36.59 8.61
N LEU A 129 30.04 -37.87 8.97
CA LEU A 129 29.02 -38.92 8.83
C LEU A 129 27.71 -38.56 9.57
N SER A 130 27.78 -37.69 10.57
CA SER A 130 26.60 -37.24 11.33
C SER A 130 25.62 -36.42 10.48
N PHE A 131 26.15 -35.63 9.55
CA PHE A 131 25.33 -34.85 8.63
C PHE A 131 24.75 -35.72 7.51
N GLU A 132 25.50 -36.70 7.02
CA GLU A 132 25.03 -37.71 6.06
C GLU A 132 23.80 -38.46 6.60
N PHE A 133 23.90 -39.03 7.82
CA PHE A 133 22.77 -39.70 8.47
C PHE A 133 21.57 -38.76 8.74
N TYR A 134 21.84 -37.49 9.04
CA TYR A 134 20.80 -36.48 9.22
C TYR A 134 20.05 -36.22 7.90
N PHE A 135 20.79 -36.07 6.80
CA PHE A 135 20.21 -35.85 5.48
C PHE A 135 19.39 -37.04 4.99
N ASP A 136 19.89 -38.27 5.17
CA ASP A 136 19.12 -39.47 4.82
C ASP A 136 17.82 -39.56 5.63
N ARG A 137 17.86 -39.33 6.95
CA ARG A 137 16.64 -39.33 7.76
C ARG A 137 15.62 -38.29 7.31
N LEU A 138 16.07 -37.10 6.89
CA LEU A 138 15.21 -36.06 6.34
C LEU A 138 14.48 -36.56 5.09
N CYS A 139 15.22 -37.13 4.13
CA CYS A 139 14.66 -37.60 2.87
C CYS A 139 13.75 -38.83 3.02
N PHE A 140 13.89 -39.61 4.10
CA PHE A 140 13.03 -40.76 4.42
C PHE A 140 11.89 -40.45 5.41
N SER A 141 11.77 -39.21 5.90
CA SER A 141 10.66 -38.82 6.77
C SER A 141 9.36 -38.67 5.97
N ALA A 142 8.29 -39.34 6.40
CA ALA A 142 7.00 -39.42 5.69
C ALA A 142 6.18 -38.11 5.67
N SER A 143 6.79 -36.98 6.06
CA SER A 143 6.09 -35.71 6.34
C SER A 143 6.87 -34.49 5.85
N LEU A 144 7.32 -34.49 4.60
CA LEU A 144 7.73 -33.24 3.94
C LEU A 144 6.48 -32.43 3.56
N HIS A 145 6.27 -31.30 4.26
CA HIS A 145 5.11 -30.43 4.09
C HIS A 145 5.18 -29.66 2.75
N PRO A 146 4.05 -29.42 2.04
CA PRO A 146 4.02 -28.73 0.74
C PRO A 146 4.51 -27.27 0.73
N HIS A 147 4.89 -26.69 1.88
CA HIS A 147 5.44 -25.33 1.98
C HIS A 147 6.98 -25.26 1.81
N CYS A 148 7.68 -26.38 1.67
CA CYS A 148 9.14 -26.40 1.44
C CYS A 148 9.52 -26.46 -0.05
N THR A 149 8.72 -25.86 -0.94
CA THR A 149 9.03 -25.73 -2.38
C THR A 149 9.55 -24.33 -2.68
N SER A 150 10.75 -24.21 -3.23
CA SER A 150 11.28 -22.95 -3.74
C SER A 150 11.25 -22.92 -5.28
N ALA A 151 11.34 -21.74 -5.88
CA ALA A 151 11.52 -21.65 -7.33
C ALA A 151 12.91 -22.22 -7.70
N PRO A 152 13.03 -23.06 -8.75
CA PRO A 152 14.30 -23.70 -9.09
C PRO A 152 15.39 -22.67 -9.44
N ASN A 153 16.64 -22.98 -9.09
CA ASN A 153 17.81 -22.10 -9.26
C ASN A 153 17.85 -21.50 -10.68
N PRO A 154 17.79 -20.15 -10.84
CA PRO A 154 17.75 -19.50 -12.15
C PRO A 154 19.03 -19.63 -12.96
N PHE A 155 20.15 -20.04 -12.34
CA PHE A 155 21.47 -20.14 -13.00
C PHE A 155 21.80 -21.53 -13.58
N PHE A 156 20.89 -22.51 -13.48
CA PHE A 156 21.14 -23.85 -14.04
C PHE A 156 20.80 -23.90 -15.55
N PRO A 157 21.69 -24.41 -16.43
CA PRO A 157 21.42 -24.49 -17.86
C PRO A 157 20.22 -25.42 -18.12
N ARG A 158 19.11 -24.84 -18.60
CA ARG A 158 17.87 -25.59 -18.82
C ARG A 158 17.82 -26.06 -20.27
N ILE A 159 17.80 -27.37 -20.50
CA ILE A 159 17.46 -27.94 -21.81
C ILE A 159 15.95 -28.14 -21.81
N ILE A 160 15.25 -27.50 -22.74
CA ILE A 160 13.81 -27.64 -22.93
C ILE A 160 13.56 -28.25 -24.29
N CYS A 161 12.76 -29.32 -24.34
CA CYS A 161 12.38 -29.97 -25.58
C CYS A 161 10.89 -29.79 -25.84
N LYS A 162 10.53 -29.31 -27.04
CA LYS A 162 9.13 -29.15 -27.47
C LYS A 162 8.41 -30.50 -27.45
N ASP A 163 9.09 -31.53 -27.95
CA ASP A 163 8.73 -32.93 -27.75
C ASP A 163 10.02 -33.73 -27.49
N PRO A 164 10.26 -34.24 -26.27
CA PRO A 164 11.47 -35.03 -25.98
C PRO A 164 11.49 -36.38 -26.71
N PHE A 165 10.37 -36.81 -27.31
CA PHE A 165 10.26 -38.06 -28.06
C PHE A 165 10.48 -37.91 -29.56
N GLU A 166 10.67 -36.68 -30.05
CA GLU A 166 10.88 -36.41 -31.47
C GLU A 166 12.18 -37.07 -31.96
N GLY A 167 12.08 -37.92 -32.97
CA GLY A 167 13.22 -38.73 -33.47
C GLY A 167 13.61 -39.92 -32.59
N SER A 168 12.85 -40.24 -31.53
CA SER A 168 13.05 -41.46 -30.75
C SER A 168 12.40 -42.68 -31.41
N GLU A 169 13.09 -43.83 -31.38
CA GLU A 169 12.56 -45.14 -31.81
C GLU A 169 11.65 -45.80 -30.73
N LEU A 170 11.20 -45.03 -29.73
CA LEU A 170 10.32 -45.51 -28.67
C LEU A 170 8.90 -45.74 -29.19
N ASP A 171 8.33 -46.90 -28.86
CA ASP A 171 6.92 -47.21 -29.09
C ASP A 171 5.97 -46.39 -28.17
N GLU A 172 4.68 -46.49 -28.40
CA GLU A 172 3.68 -45.70 -27.68
C GLU A 172 3.52 -46.11 -26.21
N ASN A 173 3.76 -47.37 -25.89
CA ASN A 173 3.78 -47.84 -24.50
C ASN A 173 4.94 -47.16 -23.74
N ALA A 174 6.13 -47.08 -24.35
CA ALA A 174 7.34 -46.51 -23.76
C ALA A 174 7.15 -45.02 -23.49
N ARG A 175 6.56 -44.31 -24.45
CA ARG A 175 6.23 -42.89 -24.30
C ARG A 175 5.22 -42.67 -23.18
N ASN A 176 4.18 -43.49 -23.07
CA ASN A 176 3.17 -43.37 -22.02
C ASN A 176 3.72 -43.67 -20.64
N CYS A 177 4.62 -44.64 -20.54
CA CYS A 177 5.36 -44.96 -19.33
C CYS A 177 6.19 -43.79 -18.83
N ILE A 178 7.00 -43.19 -19.71
CA ILE A 178 7.81 -42.01 -19.39
C ILE A 178 6.93 -40.81 -19.02
N LYS A 179 5.81 -40.59 -19.72
CA LYS A 179 4.83 -39.54 -19.38
C LYS A 179 4.20 -39.73 -18.02
N LYS A 180 3.88 -40.97 -17.63
CA LYS A 180 3.34 -41.29 -16.32
C LYS A 180 4.37 -41.05 -15.22
N ALA A 181 5.60 -41.52 -15.44
CA ALA A 181 6.72 -41.30 -14.50
C ALA A 181 7.02 -39.80 -14.29
N ALA A 182 7.01 -38.99 -15.37
CA ALA A 182 7.19 -37.54 -15.26
C ALA A 182 6.10 -36.89 -14.40
N LYS A 183 4.83 -37.27 -14.58
CA LYS A 183 3.69 -36.76 -13.78
C LYS A 183 3.78 -37.12 -12.29
N HIS A 184 4.36 -38.27 -11.97
CA HIS A 184 4.55 -38.73 -10.58
C HIS A 184 5.81 -38.15 -9.92
N SER A 185 6.78 -37.71 -10.73
CA SER A 185 7.98 -37.03 -10.23
C SER A 185 7.71 -35.58 -9.82
N LEU A 186 8.64 -34.96 -9.09
CA LEU A 186 8.62 -33.53 -8.81
C LEU A 186 8.85 -32.68 -10.09
N CYS A 187 9.42 -33.28 -11.13
CA CYS A 187 9.60 -32.69 -12.46
C CYS A 187 8.39 -32.96 -13.37
N LYS A 188 7.23 -32.38 -13.02
CA LYS A 188 5.95 -32.65 -13.70
C LYS A 188 5.92 -32.27 -15.19
N ASN A 189 6.78 -31.35 -15.62
CA ASN A 189 6.84 -30.92 -17.01
C ASN A 189 7.84 -31.78 -17.79
N ILE A 190 7.31 -32.62 -18.70
CA ILE A 190 8.12 -33.55 -19.48
C ILE A 190 9.07 -32.86 -20.47
N SER A 191 8.76 -31.62 -20.86
CA SER A 191 9.63 -30.82 -21.72
C SER A 191 10.89 -30.35 -21.00
N TYR A 192 10.93 -30.40 -19.66
CA TYR A 192 12.08 -29.93 -18.88
C TYR A 192 13.09 -31.05 -18.62
N VAL A 193 13.86 -31.37 -19.67
CA VAL A 193 14.76 -32.52 -19.69
C VAL A 193 15.84 -32.45 -18.61
N SER A 194 16.42 -31.28 -18.34
CA SER A 194 17.43 -31.13 -17.29
C SER A 194 16.90 -31.50 -15.90
N CYS A 195 15.62 -31.22 -15.61
CA CYS A 195 14.98 -31.60 -14.34
C CYS A 195 14.77 -33.11 -14.29
N LEU A 196 14.17 -33.69 -15.34
CA LEU A 196 13.89 -35.12 -15.42
C LEU A 196 15.16 -35.95 -15.24
N CYS A 197 16.26 -35.57 -15.89
CA CYS A 197 17.52 -36.28 -15.83
C CYS A 197 18.19 -36.25 -14.45
N ASP A 198 17.89 -35.24 -13.63
CA ASP A 198 18.40 -35.14 -12.26
C ASP A 198 17.45 -35.74 -11.22
N SER A 199 16.18 -36.02 -11.55
CA SER A 199 15.20 -36.59 -10.63
C SER A 199 15.40 -38.10 -10.39
N ARG A 200 15.54 -38.49 -9.12
CA ARG A 200 15.60 -39.89 -8.64
C ARG A 200 14.23 -40.55 -8.75
N THR A 201 13.18 -39.83 -8.38
CA THR A 201 11.79 -40.31 -8.42
C THR A 201 11.39 -40.62 -9.86
N PHE A 202 11.69 -39.73 -10.80
CA PHE A 202 11.43 -39.99 -12.23
C PHE A 202 12.10 -41.29 -12.69
N ILE A 203 13.36 -41.50 -12.36
CA ILE A 203 14.13 -42.67 -12.81
C ILE A 203 13.62 -43.95 -12.15
N PHE A 204 13.22 -43.88 -10.88
CA PHE A 204 12.60 -45.00 -10.17
C PHE A 204 11.23 -45.37 -10.76
N GLU A 205 10.39 -44.38 -11.05
CA GLU A 205 9.07 -44.57 -11.66
C GLU A 205 9.18 -45.12 -13.09
N VAL A 206 10.16 -44.66 -13.87
CA VAL A 206 10.43 -45.26 -15.20
C VAL A 206 10.86 -46.72 -15.04
N GLY A 207 11.77 -47.02 -14.11
CA GLY A 207 12.21 -48.39 -13.85
C GLY A 207 11.08 -49.32 -13.39
N SER A 208 10.16 -48.81 -12.58
CA SER A 208 8.99 -49.57 -12.09
C SER A 208 7.93 -49.85 -13.17
N CYS A 209 8.01 -49.13 -14.29
CA CYS A 209 7.05 -49.20 -15.37
C CYS A 209 7.57 -50.00 -16.59
N ILE A 210 8.83 -50.46 -16.53
CA ILE A 210 9.46 -51.31 -17.53
C ILE A 210 9.47 -52.75 -17.02
N GLU A 211 8.54 -53.57 -17.51
CA GLU A 211 8.45 -55.00 -17.15
C GLU A 211 9.05 -55.93 -18.24
N ASP A 212 9.15 -55.47 -19.49
CA ASP A 212 9.68 -56.22 -20.64
C ASP A 212 11.14 -55.82 -20.96
N ILE A 213 12.01 -56.81 -21.23
CA ILE A 213 13.45 -56.65 -21.48
C ILE A 213 13.71 -55.85 -22.76
N SER A 214 12.99 -56.11 -23.86
CA SER A 214 13.21 -55.41 -25.13
C SER A 214 12.73 -53.96 -25.06
N TYR A 215 11.65 -53.74 -24.31
CA TYR A 215 11.08 -52.44 -24.02
C TYR A 215 11.99 -51.60 -23.12
N GLY A 216 12.60 -52.24 -22.11
CA GLY A 216 13.49 -51.59 -21.16
C GLY A 216 14.83 -51.15 -21.72
N GLU A 217 15.39 -51.94 -22.63
CA GLU A 217 16.65 -51.61 -23.30
C GLU A 217 16.51 -50.32 -24.12
N ASN A 218 15.42 -50.19 -24.89
CA ASN A 218 15.14 -49.00 -25.70
C ASN A 218 14.88 -47.75 -24.83
N VAL A 219 14.14 -47.88 -23.73
CA VAL A 219 13.94 -46.77 -22.79
C VAL A 219 15.26 -46.39 -22.10
N GLY A 220 16.10 -47.36 -21.75
CA GLY A 220 17.42 -47.13 -21.17
C GLY A 220 18.37 -46.40 -22.13
N ILE A 221 18.40 -46.78 -23.41
CA ILE A 221 19.17 -46.11 -24.47
C ILE A 221 18.65 -44.68 -24.67
N PHE A 222 17.33 -44.50 -24.74
CA PHE A 222 16.71 -43.19 -24.87
C PHE A 222 17.06 -42.26 -23.71
N LEU A 223 16.89 -42.71 -22.45
CA LEU A 223 17.21 -41.90 -21.28
C LEU A 223 18.72 -41.59 -21.16
N ASN A 224 19.59 -42.54 -21.51
CA ASN A 224 21.03 -42.27 -21.55
C ASN A 224 21.38 -41.22 -22.62
N THR A 225 20.75 -41.29 -23.79
CA THR A 225 20.92 -40.30 -24.86
C THR A 225 20.39 -38.93 -24.43
N LEU A 226 19.22 -38.91 -23.81
CA LEU A 226 18.56 -37.71 -23.31
C LEU A 226 19.35 -37.05 -22.16
N CYS A 227 19.99 -37.84 -21.28
CA CYS A 227 20.62 -37.32 -20.07
C CYS A 227 22.15 -37.17 -20.14
N ARG A 228 22.82 -37.63 -21.20
CA ARG A 228 24.28 -37.54 -21.38
C ARG A 228 24.71 -36.71 -22.60
N MET A 229 23.86 -35.78 -23.03
CA MET A 229 23.99 -35.05 -24.30
C MET A 229 25.35 -34.35 -24.47
N THR A 230 26.07 -34.70 -25.55
CA THR A 230 27.17 -33.90 -26.12
C THR A 230 26.68 -32.94 -27.22
N THR A 231 25.50 -33.18 -27.76
CA THR A 231 24.79 -32.39 -28.80
C THR A 231 23.28 -32.44 -28.52
N LEU A 232 22.56 -31.33 -28.71
CA LEU A 232 21.11 -31.25 -28.47
C LEU A 232 20.31 -32.11 -29.47
N PRO A 233 19.31 -32.91 -29.05
CA PRO A 233 18.40 -33.62 -29.94
C PRO A 233 17.51 -32.68 -30.76
N PRO A 234 16.93 -33.15 -31.87
CA PRO A 234 15.91 -32.43 -32.62
C PRO A 234 14.77 -31.97 -31.69
N GLY A 235 14.38 -30.70 -31.78
CA GLY A 235 13.30 -30.15 -30.95
C GLY A 235 13.70 -29.73 -29.53
N CYS A 236 14.97 -29.89 -29.14
CA CYS A 236 15.53 -29.43 -27.87
C CYS A 236 16.41 -28.18 -28.02
N THR A 237 16.27 -27.22 -27.10
CA THR A 237 17.09 -26.01 -27.09
C THR A 237 17.61 -25.72 -25.67
N TYR A 238 18.75 -25.04 -25.57
CA TYR A 238 19.18 -24.44 -24.31
C TYR A 238 18.25 -23.26 -24.00
N SER A 239 17.93 -23.03 -22.73
CA SER A 239 16.95 -22.04 -22.26
C SER A 239 17.32 -20.57 -22.49
N SER A 240 18.42 -20.30 -23.19
CA SER A 240 18.62 -19.01 -23.86
C SER A 240 17.72 -18.84 -25.09
N ASP A 241 17.22 -19.93 -25.69
CA ASP A 241 16.66 -19.94 -27.04
C ASP A 241 15.15 -20.23 -27.08
N TYR A 242 14.49 -20.41 -25.92
CA TYR A 242 13.01 -20.39 -25.84
C TYR A 242 12.41 -18.99 -25.82
N LEU A 243 13.26 -17.98 -26.03
CA LEU A 243 12.95 -16.56 -26.03
C LEU A 243 13.27 -15.89 -27.36
N SER A 244 13.44 -16.69 -28.42
CA SER A 244 13.82 -16.23 -29.76
C SER A 244 12.86 -16.73 -30.84
N ASN A 245 11.56 -16.63 -30.60
CA ASN A 245 10.54 -16.67 -31.65
C ASN A 245 9.41 -15.66 -31.42
N ASP A 246 9.73 -14.53 -30.79
CA ASP A 246 9.06 -13.27 -31.05
C ASP A 246 10.14 -12.17 -31.07
N ASN A 247 10.30 -11.54 -32.23
CA ASN A 247 11.21 -10.43 -32.57
C ASN A 247 12.41 -10.17 -31.62
N GLY A 248 13.59 -10.67 -32.01
CA GLY A 248 14.89 -10.62 -31.31
C GLY A 248 15.48 -9.25 -30.93
N THR A 249 14.67 -8.20 -30.85
CA THR A 249 15.01 -6.91 -30.23
C THR A 249 14.56 -6.81 -28.77
N GLU A 250 13.45 -7.42 -28.36
CA GLU A 250 12.90 -7.24 -27.00
C GLU A 250 13.68 -7.99 -25.91
N HIS A 251 14.19 -9.20 -26.20
CA HIS A 251 14.84 -10.01 -25.17
C HIS A 251 16.25 -9.54 -24.78
N HIS A 252 16.96 -8.94 -25.75
CA HIS A 252 18.26 -8.32 -25.50
C HIS A 252 18.12 -7.00 -24.73
N LEU A 253 17.00 -6.28 -24.91
CA LEU A 253 16.62 -5.12 -24.10
C LEU A 253 16.27 -5.53 -22.67
N TYR A 254 15.49 -6.61 -22.48
CA TYR A 254 15.08 -7.10 -21.16
C TYR A 254 16.26 -7.49 -20.24
N LEU A 255 17.23 -8.28 -20.74
CA LEU A 255 18.40 -8.70 -19.95
C LEU A 255 19.31 -7.50 -19.62
N LYS A 256 19.46 -6.58 -20.58
CA LYS A 256 20.20 -5.32 -20.37
C LYS A 256 19.47 -4.39 -19.40
N ASP A 257 18.15 -4.38 -19.38
CA ASP A 257 17.35 -3.58 -18.45
C ASP A 257 17.35 -4.17 -17.03
N GLN A 258 17.39 -5.50 -16.86
CA GLN A 258 17.59 -6.11 -15.54
C GLN A 258 18.92 -5.72 -14.89
N GLU A 259 20.01 -5.66 -15.66
CA GLU A 259 21.33 -5.21 -15.18
C GLU A 259 21.37 -3.71 -14.83
N ASN A 260 20.42 -2.91 -15.32
CA ASN A 260 20.36 -1.47 -15.14
C ASN A 260 19.28 -0.99 -14.14
N ILE A 261 18.61 -1.91 -13.44
CA ILE A 261 17.70 -1.56 -12.34
C ILE A 261 18.49 -1.31 -11.06
N LYS A 262 18.25 -0.16 -10.46
CA LYS A 262 18.79 0.18 -9.15
C LYS A 262 17.74 -0.11 -8.07
N ILE A 263 18.05 -0.98 -7.12
CA ILE A 263 17.25 -1.11 -5.89
C ILE A 263 17.54 0.11 -5.02
N LEU A 264 16.52 0.91 -4.72
CA LEU A 264 16.62 2.11 -3.89
C LEU A 264 16.38 1.80 -2.42
N SER A 265 15.42 0.92 -2.11
CA SER A 265 15.17 0.43 -0.75
C SER A 265 14.40 -0.87 -0.76
N THR A 266 14.69 -1.73 0.22
CA THR A 266 13.90 -2.90 0.61
C THR A 266 13.44 -2.83 2.06
N GLU A 267 13.83 -1.78 2.78
CA GLU A 267 13.55 -1.60 4.21
C GLU A 267 12.59 -0.44 4.41
N PHE A 268 11.45 -0.73 5.03
CA PHE A 268 10.37 0.22 5.28
C PHE A 268 9.86 0.03 6.70
N LYS A 269 9.60 1.13 7.40
CA LYS A 269 8.79 1.12 8.62
C LYS A 269 7.37 0.80 8.22
N LYS A 270 6.78 -0.22 8.80
CA LYS A 270 5.44 -0.70 8.47
C LYS A 270 4.59 -0.90 9.72
N PRO A 271 3.25 -0.81 9.61
CA PRO A 271 2.34 -1.23 10.67
C PRO A 271 2.59 -2.68 11.09
N ASP A 272 2.28 -3.02 12.35
CA ASP A 272 2.54 -4.36 12.91
C ASP A 272 1.69 -5.44 12.21
N ASN A 273 0.52 -5.05 11.68
CA ASN A 273 -0.39 -5.93 10.93
C ASN A 273 -0.10 -5.97 9.42
N ASP A 274 0.90 -5.24 8.94
CA ASP A 274 1.28 -5.21 7.54
C ASP A 274 2.25 -6.36 7.22
N HIS A 275 1.71 -7.40 6.58
CA HIS A 275 2.46 -8.57 6.13
C HIS A 275 2.94 -8.46 4.67
N SER A 276 2.73 -7.31 4.01
CA SER A 276 3.18 -7.10 2.65
C SER A 276 4.71 -7.02 2.59
N LEU A 277 5.28 -7.40 1.44
CA LEU A 277 6.69 -7.21 1.11
C LEU A 277 6.82 -6.05 0.12
N TYR A 278 7.92 -5.31 0.24
CA TYR A 278 8.15 -4.07 -0.51
C TYR A 278 9.51 -4.08 -1.20
N ARG A 279 9.56 -3.49 -2.39
CA ARG A 279 10.81 -3.16 -3.06
C ARG A 279 10.63 -1.87 -3.85
N LEU A 280 11.43 -0.86 -3.52
CA LEU A 280 11.53 0.37 -4.30
C LEU A 280 12.70 0.25 -5.26
N ILE A 281 12.43 0.44 -6.55
CA ILE A 281 13.42 0.38 -7.63
C ILE A 281 13.41 1.66 -8.46
N GLU A 282 14.53 1.94 -9.12
CA GLU A 282 14.64 2.90 -10.22
C GLU A 282 15.03 2.15 -11.50
N MET A 283 14.22 2.33 -12.54
CA MET A 283 14.45 1.74 -13.86
C MET A 283 15.51 2.52 -14.65
N SER A 284 15.99 1.92 -15.75
CA SER A 284 16.95 2.54 -16.67
C SER A 284 16.47 3.89 -17.23
N ASN A 285 15.16 4.03 -17.47
CA ASN A 285 14.51 5.27 -17.89
C ASN A 285 14.21 6.26 -16.74
N LYS A 286 14.73 6.06 -15.53
CA LYS A 286 14.52 6.92 -14.35
C LYS A 286 13.11 6.90 -13.75
N LEU A 287 12.22 6.05 -14.24
CA LEU A 287 10.96 5.76 -13.55
C LEU A 287 11.28 5.08 -12.20
N GLN A 288 10.73 5.62 -11.11
CA GLN A 288 10.80 4.96 -9.81
C GLN A 288 9.53 4.17 -9.54
N VAL A 289 9.68 2.96 -9.03
CA VAL A 289 8.60 2.00 -8.88
C VAL A 289 8.63 1.35 -7.50
N LEU A 290 7.53 1.44 -6.76
CA LEU A 290 7.31 0.68 -5.53
C LEU A 290 6.49 -0.57 -5.85
N LEU A 291 7.13 -1.72 -5.70
CA LEU A 291 6.53 -3.04 -5.85
C LEU A 291 6.05 -3.51 -4.48
N ILE A 292 4.80 -3.96 -4.41
CA ILE A 292 4.17 -4.41 -3.17
C ILE A 292 3.56 -5.80 -3.43
N ASN A 293 4.14 -6.81 -2.79
CA ASN A 293 3.50 -8.11 -2.66
C ASN A 293 2.56 -8.04 -1.44
N ASP A 294 1.26 -8.09 -1.67
CA ASP A 294 0.24 -8.03 -0.63
C ASP A 294 -0.60 -9.32 -0.60
N PRO A 295 -0.28 -10.27 0.29
CA PRO A 295 -1.00 -11.53 0.41
C PRO A 295 -2.49 -11.37 0.76
N GLN A 296 -2.88 -10.24 1.37
CA GLN A 296 -4.26 -9.98 1.78
C GLN A 296 -5.09 -9.35 0.65
N SER A 297 -4.46 -8.88 -0.43
CA SER A 297 -5.15 -8.15 -1.47
C SER A 297 -6.07 -9.04 -2.32
N GLU A 298 -7.36 -8.70 -2.36
CA GLU A 298 -8.34 -9.39 -3.21
C GLU A 298 -8.33 -8.88 -4.66
N LEU A 299 -8.00 -7.60 -4.86
CA LEU A 299 -7.89 -6.95 -6.17
C LEU A 299 -6.49 -6.38 -6.34
N PHE A 300 -5.90 -6.54 -7.52
CA PHE A 300 -4.59 -6.00 -7.82
C PHE A 300 -4.73 -4.59 -8.34
N ALA A 301 -3.75 -3.73 -8.04
CA ALA A 301 -3.87 -2.31 -8.28
C ALA A 301 -2.55 -1.72 -8.74
N ALA A 302 -2.63 -0.65 -9.53
CA ALA A 302 -1.48 0.15 -9.89
C ALA A 302 -1.83 1.64 -9.92
N SER A 303 -0.84 2.49 -9.69
CA SER A 303 -0.98 3.93 -9.81
C SER A 303 0.28 4.57 -10.36
N MET A 304 0.11 5.46 -11.35
CA MET A 304 1.15 6.31 -11.89
C MET A 304 0.89 7.75 -11.46
N SER A 305 1.82 8.32 -10.71
CA SER A 305 1.85 9.75 -10.36
C SER A 305 2.87 10.46 -11.26
N ILE A 306 2.49 11.61 -11.83
CA ILE A 306 3.37 12.49 -12.58
C ILE A 306 3.50 13.78 -11.79
N SER A 307 4.72 14.26 -11.52
CA SER A 307 4.98 15.49 -10.75
C SER A 307 4.73 16.77 -11.56
N ILE A 308 3.61 16.83 -12.29
CA ILE A 308 3.13 17.98 -13.04
C ILE A 308 1.62 18.08 -12.82
N GLY A 309 1.12 19.28 -12.51
CA GLY A 309 -0.30 19.56 -12.28
C GLY A 309 -0.71 20.90 -12.89
N HIS A 310 -1.90 21.39 -12.54
CA HIS A 310 -2.50 22.57 -13.19
C HIS A 310 -1.73 23.89 -12.97
N TYR A 311 -0.78 23.96 -12.04
CA TYR A 311 0.13 25.11 -11.95
C TYR A 311 0.99 25.27 -13.21
N SER A 312 1.18 24.18 -13.95
CA SER A 312 1.92 24.14 -15.21
C SER A 312 1.04 24.40 -16.44
N ASP A 313 -0.25 24.70 -16.27
CA ASP A 313 -1.11 25.14 -17.38
C ASP A 313 -0.51 26.40 -18.03
N PRO A 314 -0.54 26.53 -19.37
CA PRO A 314 -0.31 27.80 -20.02
C PRO A 314 -1.29 28.86 -19.49
N ASP A 315 -0.81 30.08 -19.25
CA ASP A 315 -1.64 31.13 -18.64
C ASP A 315 -2.87 31.49 -19.49
N ASP A 316 -2.79 31.26 -20.81
CA ASP A 316 -3.88 31.50 -21.76
C ASP A 316 -4.75 30.26 -22.07
N ILE A 317 -4.42 29.09 -21.50
CA ILE A 317 -5.19 27.85 -21.61
C ILE A 317 -5.36 27.17 -20.23
N PRO A 318 -6.07 27.78 -19.26
CA PRO A 318 -6.36 27.14 -17.99
C PRO A 318 -7.14 25.82 -18.16
N GLY A 319 -6.70 24.76 -17.47
CA GLY A 319 -7.24 23.41 -17.54
C GLY A 319 -6.60 22.48 -18.57
N LEU A 320 -5.52 22.88 -19.25
CA LEU A 320 -4.86 22.06 -20.27
C LEU A 320 -4.31 20.75 -19.68
N VAL A 321 -3.72 20.77 -18.48
CA VAL A 321 -3.23 19.56 -17.80
C VAL A 321 -4.38 18.61 -17.51
N HIS A 322 -5.53 19.14 -17.06
CA HIS A 322 -6.72 18.36 -16.80
C HIS A 322 -7.32 17.77 -18.09
N LEU A 323 -7.32 18.53 -19.19
CA LEU A 323 -7.68 17.98 -20.49
C LEU A 323 -6.71 16.88 -20.95
N CYS A 324 -5.41 17.03 -20.68
CA CYS A 324 -4.42 16.00 -20.96
C CYS A 324 -4.73 14.71 -20.21
N GLU A 325 -5.10 14.80 -18.93
CA GLU A 325 -5.54 13.66 -18.12
C GLU A 325 -6.69 12.89 -18.78
N HIS A 326 -7.77 13.58 -19.15
CA HIS A 326 -8.92 12.98 -19.84
C HIS A 326 -8.51 12.28 -21.13
N MET A 327 -7.72 12.99 -21.95
CA MET A 327 -7.38 12.53 -23.28
C MET A 327 -6.42 11.33 -23.30
N LEU A 328 -5.71 11.02 -22.20
CA LEU A 328 -4.89 9.80 -22.13
C LEU A 328 -5.74 8.52 -22.14
N PHE A 329 -6.99 8.58 -21.67
CA PHE A 329 -7.89 7.43 -21.73
C PHE A 329 -8.50 7.20 -23.12
N MET A 330 -8.39 8.16 -24.05
CA MET A 330 -9.05 8.15 -25.36
C MET A 330 -8.26 7.37 -26.42
N GLY A 331 -7.81 6.17 -26.08
CA GLY A 331 -7.09 5.28 -27.01
C GLY A 331 -5.59 5.53 -27.14
N THR A 332 -4.87 4.46 -27.44
CA THR A 332 -3.41 4.40 -27.56
C THR A 332 -3.01 3.67 -28.84
N LYS A 333 -1.75 3.78 -29.27
CA LYS A 333 -1.29 3.12 -30.50
C LYS A 333 -1.53 1.60 -30.50
N LYS A 334 -1.39 0.95 -29.35
CA LYS A 334 -1.58 -0.51 -29.19
C LYS A 334 -3.05 -0.90 -28.98
N TYR A 335 -3.82 -0.02 -28.32
CA TYR A 335 -5.25 -0.18 -28.05
C TYR A 335 -6.01 1.05 -28.57
N PRO A 336 -6.33 1.09 -29.88
CA PRO A 336 -6.76 2.33 -30.54
C PRO A 336 -8.22 2.72 -30.28
N GLU A 337 -9.06 1.78 -29.85
CA GLU A 337 -10.45 2.07 -29.51
C GLU A 337 -10.52 3.01 -28.30
N GLU A 338 -11.32 4.07 -28.41
CA GLU A 338 -11.36 5.18 -27.43
C GLU A 338 -11.80 4.71 -26.03
N ASP A 339 -12.59 3.64 -25.93
CA ASP A 339 -13.14 3.10 -24.69
C ASP A 339 -12.50 1.77 -24.26
N ASP A 340 -11.43 1.30 -24.92
CA ASP A 340 -10.83 -0.02 -24.64
C ASP A 340 -10.42 -0.17 -23.17
N PHE A 341 -9.75 0.83 -22.58
CA PHE A 341 -9.33 0.76 -21.18
C PHE A 341 -10.55 0.73 -20.24
N SER A 342 -11.53 1.61 -20.45
CA SER A 342 -12.74 1.65 -19.63
C SER A 342 -13.56 0.37 -19.72
N SER A 343 -13.77 -0.13 -20.94
CA SER A 343 -14.52 -1.36 -21.21
C SER A 343 -13.80 -2.57 -20.60
N TYR A 344 -12.47 -2.62 -20.70
CA TYR A 344 -11.67 -3.67 -20.06
C TYR A 344 -11.82 -3.65 -18.53
N MET A 345 -11.81 -2.48 -17.90
CA MET A 345 -12.02 -2.40 -16.45
C MET A 345 -13.43 -2.85 -16.05
N GLU A 346 -14.46 -2.32 -16.71
CA GLU A 346 -15.85 -2.61 -16.36
C GLU A 346 -16.20 -4.10 -16.50
N THR A 347 -15.67 -4.76 -17.53
CA THR A 347 -15.95 -6.18 -17.81
C THR A 347 -15.20 -7.15 -16.90
N HIS A 348 -14.16 -6.71 -16.18
CA HIS A 348 -13.28 -7.56 -15.37
C HIS A 348 -13.25 -7.17 -13.89
N SER A 349 -14.38 -6.64 -13.38
CA SER A 349 -14.52 -6.19 -11.98
C SER A 349 -13.45 -5.18 -11.56
N GLY A 350 -13.00 -4.37 -12.51
CA GLY A 350 -12.04 -3.31 -12.32
C GLY A 350 -12.70 -1.96 -12.13
N LYS A 351 -11.92 -1.04 -11.58
CA LYS A 351 -12.24 0.37 -11.49
C LYS A 351 -10.98 1.17 -11.73
N PHE A 352 -11.10 2.29 -12.42
CA PHE A 352 -10.02 3.24 -12.58
C PHE A 352 -10.51 4.64 -12.26
N ASN A 353 -9.55 5.54 -12.02
CA ASN A 353 -9.80 6.96 -11.97
C ASN A 353 -8.48 7.71 -12.22
N ALA A 354 -8.59 9.02 -12.39
CA ALA A 354 -7.46 9.92 -12.33
C ALA A 354 -7.82 11.20 -11.57
N ARG A 355 -6.80 12.02 -11.28
CA ARG A 355 -6.96 13.34 -10.68
C ARG A 355 -5.81 14.25 -11.08
N THR A 356 -6.13 15.51 -11.35
CA THR A 356 -5.16 16.59 -11.53
C THR A 356 -5.26 17.54 -10.35
N SER A 357 -4.14 17.74 -9.66
CA SER A 357 -3.97 18.65 -8.54
C SER A 357 -3.02 19.79 -8.93
N SER A 358 -2.53 20.57 -7.96
CA SER A 358 -1.66 21.74 -8.20
C SER A 358 -0.37 21.39 -8.93
N GLU A 359 0.36 20.39 -8.45
CA GLU A 359 1.68 19.98 -8.97
C GLU A 359 1.76 18.50 -9.36
N GLU A 360 0.63 17.80 -9.38
CA GLU A 360 0.59 16.35 -9.64
C GLU A 360 -0.66 15.94 -10.43
N THR A 361 -0.49 15.04 -11.40
CA THR A 361 -1.56 14.26 -12.03
C THR A 361 -1.36 12.78 -11.68
N ASN A 362 -2.40 12.12 -11.17
CA ASN A 362 -2.36 10.76 -10.65
C ASN A 362 -3.37 9.89 -11.38
N PHE A 363 -2.93 8.79 -11.98
CA PHE A 363 -3.78 7.78 -12.62
C PHE A 363 -3.72 6.50 -11.80
N PHE A 364 -4.83 5.83 -11.55
CA PHE A 364 -4.85 4.64 -10.72
C PHE A 364 -6.01 3.72 -11.03
N PHE A 365 -5.78 2.43 -10.82
CA PHE A 365 -6.79 1.41 -11.04
C PHE A 365 -6.67 0.23 -10.08
N HIS A 366 -7.75 -0.54 -9.96
CA HIS A 366 -7.73 -1.91 -9.47
C HIS A 366 -8.50 -2.82 -10.41
N ILE A 367 -8.21 -4.12 -10.37
CA ILE A 367 -8.88 -5.15 -11.19
C ILE A 367 -8.72 -6.53 -10.53
N ALA A 368 -9.55 -7.48 -10.93
CA ALA A 368 -9.42 -8.87 -10.51
C ALA A 368 -8.06 -9.48 -10.96
N PRO A 369 -7.44 -10.37 -10.15
CA PRO A 369 -6.09 -10.90 -10.38
C PRO A 369 -5.81 -11.44 -11.78
N ASP A 370 -6.73 -12.25 -12.33
CA ASP A 370 -6.55 -12.95 -13.61
C ASP A 370 -6.40 -12.02 -14.83
N TYR A 371 -6.76 -10.75 -14.66
CA TYR A 371 -6.80 -9.72 -15.70
C TYR A 371 -5.76 -8.61 -15.49
N PHE A 372 -4.92 -8.75 -14.46
CA PHE A 372 -4.03 -7.67 -14.02
C PHE A 372 -2.90 -7.38 -15.00
N GLU A 373 -2.27 -8.39 -15.58
CA GLU A 373 -1.16 -8.20 -16.54
C GLU A 373 -1.63 -7.42 -17.77
N GLN A 374 -2.79 -7.76 -18.32
CA GLN A 374 -3.34 -7.08 -19.49
C GLN A 374 -3.87 -5.68 -19.14
N ALA A 375 -4.30 -5.45 -17.90
CA ALA A 375 -4.61 -4.10 -17.41
C ALA A 375 -3.33 -3.25 -17.31
N LEU A 376 -2.22 -3.80 -16.79
CA LEU A 376 -0.92 -3.13 -16.75
C LEU A 376 -0.40 -2.80 -18.16
N ASP A 377 -0.57 -3.71 -19.11
CA ASP A 377 -0.22 -3.48 -20.52
C ASP A 377 -0.94 -2.25 -21.04
N ARG A 378 -2.28 -2.23 -20.98
CA ARG A 378 -3.09 -1.07 -21.42
C ARG A 378 -2.71 0.20 -20.68
N PHE A 379 -2.57 0.13 -19.36
CA PHE A 379 -2.23 1.27 -18.52
C PHE A 379 -0.88 1.88 -18.88
N SER A 380 0.11 1.05 -19.21
CA SER A 380 1.43 1.54 -19.64
C SER A 380 1.36 2.37 -20.93
N GLN A 381 0.44 2.02 -21.84
CA GLN A 381 0.34 2.68 -23.15
C GLN A 381 -0.14 4.14 -23.06
N LEU A 382 -0.86 4.51 -21.99
CA LEU A 382 -1.21 5.91 -21.69
C LEU A 382 0.04 6.80 -21.63
N PHE A 383 1.16 6.24 -21.17
CA PHE A 383 2.42 6.97 -20.95
C PHE A 383 3.49 6.70 -22.02
N ILE A 384 3.21 5.80 -22.97
CA ILE A 384 4.12 5.45 -24.07
C ILE A 384 3.66 6.12 -25.38
N ALA A 385 2.42 5.90 -25.78
CA ALA A 385 1.92 6.31 -27.10
C ALA A 385 0.40 6.55 -27.13
N PRO A 386 -0.11 7.56 -26.40
CA PRO A 386 -1.50 8.01 -26.52
C PRO A 386 -1.79 8.59 -27.92
N LEU A 387 -3.00 8.38 -28.44
CA LEU A 387 -3.36 8.82 -29.79
C LEU A 387 -3.77 10.30 -29.87
N PHE A 388 -4.43 10.80 -28.81
CA PHE A 388 -5.09 12.10 -28.80
C PHE A 388 -6.00 12.28 -30.04
N PRO A 389 -7.04 11.44 -30.19
CA PRO A 389 -7.90 11.48 -31.37
C PRO A 389 -8.64 12.81 -31.42
N ARG A 390 -8.55 13.51 -32.57
CA ARG A 390 -9.22 14.81 -32.75
C ARG A 390 -10.73 14.72 -32.53
N THR A 391 -11.32 13.59 -32.87
CA THR A 391 -12.75 13.29 -32.70
C THR A 391 -13.20 13.31 -31.25
N ALA A 392 -12.32 12.99 -30.29
CA ALA A 392 -12.68 12.94 -28.87
C ALA A 392 -12.55 14.30 -28.16
N ILE A 393 -11.70 15.21 -28.65
CA ILE A 393 -11.32 16.45 -27.93
C ILE A 393 -12.52 17.27 -27.49
N GLU A 394 -13.42 17.60 -28.41
CA GLU A 394 -14.56 18.45 -28.09
C GLU A 394 -15.53 17.75 -27.11
N ARG A 395 -15.70 16.44 -27.24
CA ARG A 395 -16.51 15.63 -26.32
C ARG A 395 -15.90 15.64 -24.91
N GLU A 396 -14.59 15.46 -24.79
CA GLU A 396 -13.91 15.51 -23.49
C GLU A 396 -13.91 16.93 -22.88
N ILE A 397 -13.81 17.98 -23.70
CA ILE A 397 -14.00 19.35 -23.22
C ILE A 397 -15.43 19.56 -22.70
N HIS A 398 -16.45 18.96 -23.32
CA HIS A 398 -17.81 18.98 -22.79
C HIS A 398 -17.95 18.21 -21.46
N ALA A 399 -17.20 17.11 -21.29
CA ALA A 399 -17.15 16.38 -20.03
C ALA A 399 -16.54 17.25 -18.90
N ILE A 400 -15.39 17.88 -19.17
CA ILE A 400 -14.74 18.83 -18.23
C ILE A 400 -15.66 20.01 -17.92
N ASN A 401 -16.36 20.56 -18.93
CA ASN A 401 -17.32 21.63 -18.70
C ASN A 401 -18.50 21.19 -17.82
N SER A 402 -18.91 19.92 -17.91
CA SER A 402 -19.94 19.35 -17.04
C SER A 402 -19.43 19.18 -15.61
N GLU A 403 -18.16 18.79 -15.43
CA GLU A 403 -17.52 18.79 -14.12
C GLU A 403 -17.40 20.19 -13.53
N PHE A 404 -16.97 21.17 -14.32
CA PHE A 404 -16.94 22.58 -13.91
C PHE A 404 -18.31 23.05 -13.41
N LYS A 405 -19.39 22.78 -14.14
CA LYS A 405 -20.77 23.11 -13.72
C LYS A 405 -21.19 22.39 -12.45
N LYS A 406 -20.76 21.13 -12.26
CA LYS A 406 -20.99 20.39 -11.02
C LYS A 406 -20.24 21.04 -9.85
N ASN A 407 -18.97 21.41 -10.03
CA ASN A 407 -18.15 22.06 -9.02
C ASN A 407 -18.68 23.46 -8.67
N GLN A 408 -19.30 24.16 -9.63
CA GLN A 408 -20.00 25.44 -9.38
C GLN A 408 -21.15 25.32 -8.37
N GLN A 409 -21.76 24.14 -8.22
CA GLN A 409 -22.80 23.90 -7.21
C GLN A 409 -22.22 23.50 -5.85
N ASN A 410 -20.91 23.24 -5.76
CA ASN A 410 -20.23 22.86 -4.53
C ASN A 410 -19.56 24.08 -3.89
N GLU A 411 -20.04 24.45 -2.70
CA GLU A 411 -19.55 25.60 -1.95
C GLU A 411 -18.05 25.55 -1.61
N GLU A 412 -17.49 24.36 -1.38
CA GLU A 412 -16.06 24.23 -1.05
C GLU A 412 -15.18 24.60 -2.25
N TRP A 413 -15.55 24.14 -3.45
CA TRP A 413 -14.88 24.53 -4.69
C TRP A 413 -15.00 26.03 -4.97
N ASN A 414 -16.17 26.60 -4.72
CA ASN A 414 -16.42 28.03 -4.87
C ASN A 414 -15.55 28.87 -3.93
N MET A 415 -15.49 28.52 -2.64
CA MET A 415 -14.65 29.23 -1.67
C MET A 415 -13.17 29.10 -1.99
N LEU A 416 -12.71 27.90 -2.35
CA LEU A 416 -11.33 27.66 -2.75
C LEU A 416 -10.95 28.53 -3.96
N GLN A 417 -11.78 28.52 -5.01
CA GLN A 417 -11.49 29.32 -6.20
C GLN A 417 -11.60 30.82 -5.94
N LEU A 418 -12.50 31.28 -5.05
CA LEU A 418 -12.53 32.68 -4.63
C LEU A 418 -11.22 33.08 -3.93
N GLU A 419 -10.71 32.26 -3.01
CA GLU A 419 -9.44 32.54 -2.35
C GLU A 419 -8.28 32.61 -3.36
N LYS A 420 -8.26 31.69 -4.33
CA LYS A 420 -7.29 31.70 -5.44
C LYS A 420 -7.42 32.97 -6.29
N SER A 421 -8.62 33.35 -6.71
CA SER A 421 -8.87 34.55 -7.52
C SER A 421 -8.53 35.85 -6.78
N LEU A 422 -8.56 35.86 -5.44
CA LEU A 422 -8.14 36.98 -4.60
C LEU A 422 -6.65 36.95 -4.21
N SER A 423 -5.92 35.91 -4.61
CA SER A 423 -4.48 35.79 -4.35
C SER A 423 -3.64 36.58 -5.37
N ASN A 424 -2.32 36.61 -5.17
CA ASN A 424 -1.37 37.22 -6.07
C ASN A 424 -1.46 36.61 -7.48
N GLU A 425 -1.84 37.42 -8.48
CA GLU A 425 -1.98 37.01 -9.89
C GLU A 425 -0.70 36.40 -10.49
N LYS A 426 0.48 36.73 -9.96
CA LYS A 426 1.75 36.13 -10.39
C LYS A 426 2.00 34.75 -9.79
N SER A 427 1.32 34.40 -8.70
CA SER A 427 1.43 33.09 -8.08
C SER A 427 0.63 32.07 -8.89
N PRO A 428 1.15 30.85 -9.11
CA PRO A 428 0.37 29.82 -9.76
C PRO A 428 -0.85 29.39 -8.93
N TYR A 429 -0.89 29.69 -7.62
CA TYR A 429 -2.08 29.51 -6.79
C TYR A 429 -3.29 30.26 -7.35
N HIS A 430 -3.10 31.37 -8.07
CA HIS A 430 -4.19 32.13 -8.69
C HIS A 430 -4.89 31.37 -9.84
N LYS A 431 -4.24 30.37 -10.45
CA LYS A 431 -4.73 29.72 -11.68
C LYS A 431 -6.04 28.96 -11.48
N PHE A 432 -6.89 28.98 -12.50
CA PHE A 432 -8.09 28.15 -12.57
C PHE A 432 -7.77 26.77 -13.16
N GLY A 433 -7.65 25.75 -12.30
CA GLY A 433 -7.13 24.44 -12.70
C GLY A 433 -8.13 23.49 -13.36
N THR A 434 -9.43 23.69 -13.15
CA THR A 434 -10.46 22.78 -13.69
C THR A 434 -10.56 22.88 -15.21
N GLY A 435 -10.44 24.10 -15.75
CA GLY A 435 -10.81 24.39 -17.13
C GLY A 435 -12.33 24.38 -17.36
N ASN A 436 -12.75 24.91 -18.49
CA ASN A 436 -14.13 24.82 -18.99
C ASN A 436 -14.14 24.98 -20.52
N TYR A 437 -15.32 24.98 -21.13
CA TYR A 437 -15.44 25.11 -22.59
C TYR A 437 -14.83 26.43 -23.11
N GLN A 438 -14.96 27.52 -22.35
CA GLN A 438 -14.39 28.81 -22.73
C GLN A 438 -12.86 28.77 -22.74
N THR A 439 -12.22 28.18 -21.71
CA THR A 439 -10.75 28.16 -21.60
C THR A 439 -10.08 27.14 -22.52
N LEU A 440 -10.77 26.04 -22.85
CA LEU A 440 -10.21 24.94 -23.64
C LEU A 440 -10.61 24.96 -25.11
N MET A 441 -11.70 25.65 -25.48
CA MET A 441 -12.18 25.72 -26.87
C MET A 441 -12.27 27.16 -27.38
N ASP A 442 -13.07 28.02 -26.75
CA ASP A 442 -13.36 29.36 -27.30
C ASP A 442 -12.13 30.28 -27.31
N ASN A 443 -11.42 30.36 -26.18
CA ASN A 443 -10.25 31.23 -26.03
C ASN A 443 -9.08 30.78 -26.93
N PRO A 444 -8.67 29.49 -26.95
CA PRO A 444 -7.62 29.03 -27.86
C PRO A 444 -7.98 29.29 -29.33
N LYS A 445 -9.22 28.97 -29.74
CA LYS A 445 -9.70 29.20 -31.11
C LYS A 445 -9.66 30.68 -31.50
N LYS A 446 -10.10 31.57 -30.60
CA LYS A 446 -10.05 33.03 -30.80
C LYS A 446 -8.61 33.55 -30.94
N ASN A 447 -7.66 32.93 -30.23
CA ASN A 447 -6.25 33.27 -30.26
C ASN A 447 -5.47 32.54 -31.37
N GLY A 448 -6.14 31.80 -32.26
CA GLY A 448 -5.51 31.09 -33.37
C GLY A 448 -4.68 29.86 -32.95
N LYS A 449 -4.94 29.30 -31.76
CA LYS A 449 -4.27 28.10 -31.25
C LYS A 449 -5.12 26.85 -31.50
N ASP A 450 -4.48 25.78 -31.96
CA ASP A 450 -5.08 24.46 -32.01
C ASP A 450 -4.86 23.74 -30.69
N ILE A 451 -5.95 23.52 -29.94
CA ILE A 451 -5.90 22.86 -28.63
C ILE A 451 -5.25 21.47 -28.69
N LEU A 452 -5.39 20.74 -29.81
CA LEU A 452 -4.75 19.43 -29.96
C LEU A 452 -3.23 19.53 -30.01
N GLU A 453 -2.72 20.54 -30.71
CA GLU A 453 -1.28 20.75 -30.81
C GLU A 453 -0.71 21.17 -29.47
N GLU A 454 -1.39 22.09 -28.76
CA GLU A 454 -1.02 22.51 -27.40
C GLU A 454 -0.98 21.33 -26.43
N LEU A 455 -1.98 20.44 -26.48
CA LEU A 455 -2.05 19.21 -25.70
C LEU A 455 -0.89 18.25 -26.00
N LYS A 456 -0.60 18.01 -27.28
CA LYS A 456 0.51 17.14 -27.70
C LYS A 456 1.86 17.73 -27.28
N ASN A 457 2.04 19.03 -27.45
CA ASN A 457 3.25 19.74 -27.02
C ASN A 457 3.43 19.65 -25.50
N PHE A 458 2.34 19.83 -24.75
CA PHE A 458 2.34 19.67 -23.30
C PHE A 458 2.75 18.25 -22.88
N TYR A 459 2.13 17.22 -23.46
CA TYR A 459 2.46 15.82 -23.20
C TYR A 459 3.93 15.52 -23.50
N LEU A 460 4.41 15.90 -24.69
CA LEU A 460 5.80 15.70 -25.11
C LEU A 460 6.80 16.44 -24.21
N LYS A 461 6.41 17.57 -23.61
CA LYS A 461 7.28 18.31 -22.69
C LYS A 461 7.34 17.67 -21.31
N TYR A 462 6.19 17.25 -20.76
CA TYR A 462 6.06 16.99 -19.33
C TYR A 462 5.87 15.52 -18.94
N TYR A 463 5.32 14.67 -19.81
CA TYR A 463 5.10 13.25 -19.51
C TYR A 463 6.37 12.43 -19.70
N SER A 464 7.38 12.70 -18.88
CA SER A 464 8.71 12.08 -18.90
C SER A 464 8.91 11.14 -17.72
N ALA A 465 9.50 9.96 -17.95
CA ALA A 465 9.71 8.92 -16.93
C ALA A 465 10.42 9.42 -15.65
N ASN A 466 11.35 10.38 -15.75
CA ASN A 466 12.05 10.92 -14.58
C ASN A 466 11.16 11.76 -13.63
N LEU A 467 9.97 12.18 -14.07
CA LEU A 467 8.96 12.87 -13.27
C LEU A 467 7.84 11.94 -12.78
N MET A 468 7.95 10.64 -13.09
CA MET A 468 6.93 9.64 -12.83
C MET A 468 7.29 8.76 -11.63
N LYS A 469 6.26 8.37 -10.86
CA LYS A 469 6.34 7.42 -9.74
C LYS A 469 5.22 6.39 -9.91
N LEU A 470 5.59 5.11 -9.98
CA LEU A 470 4.65 4.01 -10.14
C LEU A 470 4.56 3.20 -8.84
N VAL A 471 3.36 2.82 -8.43
CA VAL A 471 3.13 1.86 -7.34
C VAL A 471 2.29 0.72 -7.87
N VAL A 472 2.64 -0.51 -7.51
CA VAL A 472 2.00 -1.73 -8.01
C VAL A 472 1.80 -2.69 -6.84
N ILE A 473 0.54 -3.09 -6.61
CA ILE A 473 0.13 -4.03 -5.57
C ILE A 473 -0.45 -5.28 -6.24
N SER A 474 0.10 -6.44 -5.87
CA SER A 474 -0.43 -7.73 -6.31
C SER A 474 -0.01 -8.87 -5.37
N LYS A 475 -0.39 -10.12 -5.64
CA LYS A 475 0.03 -11.30 -4.84
C LYS A 475 1.25 -12.02 -5.41
N GLU A 476 1.68 -11.65 -6.61
CA GLU A 476 2.86 -12.15 -7.29
C GLU A 476 4.12 -11.77 -6.52
N SER A 477 5.17 -12.58 -6.68
CA SER A 477 6.45 -12.29 -6.06
C SER A 477 6.99 -10.93 -6.51
N LEU A 478 7.82 -10.30 -5.67
CA LEU A 478 8.45 -9.02 -6.04
C LEU A 478 9.29 -9.12 -7.33
N ASP A 479 9.86 -10.30 -7.62
CA ASP A 479 10.63 -10.54 -8.83
C ASP A 479 9.73 -10.67 -10.07
N ASP A 480 8.58 -11.32 -9.95
CA ASP A 480 7.58 -11.39 -11.01
C ASP A 480 6.97 -10.02 -11.32
N LEU A 481 6.62 -9.27 -10.27
CA LEU A 481 6.18 -7.89 -10.41
C LEU A 481 7.24 -7.05 -11.12
N GLN A 482 8.51 -7.13 -10.70
CA GLN A 482 9.60 -6.41 -11.34
C GLN A 482 9.70 -6.75 -12.84
N ARG A 483 9.60 -8.04 -13.21
CA ARG A 483 9.60 -8.50 -14.61
C ARG A 483 8.44 -7.89 -15.42
N LEU A 484 7.23 -7.87 -14.86
CA LEU A 484 6.08 -7.22 -15.51
C LEU A 484 6.32 -5.72 -15.71
N ILE A 485 6.91 -5.05 -14.72
CA ILE A 485 7.19 -3.61 -14.81
C ILE A 485 8.25 -3.31 -15.86
N ILE A 486 9.30 -4.11 -15.96
CA ILE A 486 10.28 -3.99 -17.06
C ILE A 486 9.60 -4.14 -18.40
N LYS A 487 8.78 -5.19 -18.57
CA LYS A 487 8.10 -5.50 -19.82
C LYS A 487 7.23 -4.34 -20.31
N TYR A 488 6.44 -3.74 -19.42
CA TYR A 488 5.42 -2.76 -19.81
C TYR A 488 5.85 -1.30 -19.68
N PHE A 489 6.75 -0.95 -18.76
CA PHE A 489 7.04 0.47 -18.44
C PHE A 489 8.44 0.93 -18.88
N SER A 490 9.31 0.04 -19.37
CA SER A 490 10.65 0.40 -19.86
C SER A 490 10.62 1.35 -21.07
N GLN A 491 9.58 1.24 -21.90
CA GLN A 491 9.42 2.06 -23.11
C GLN A 491 8.95 3.49 -22.82
N ILE A 492 8.58 3.83 -21.58
CA ILE A 492 8.21 5.19 -21.24
C ILE A 492 9.44 6.10 -21.46
N PRO A 493 9.33 7.13 -22.30
CA PRO A 493 10.46 7.97 -22.65
C PRO A 493 10.92 8.80 -21.45
N ASN A 494 12.23 8.78 -21.19
CA ASN A 494 12.88 9.77 -20.35
C ASN A 494 13.39 10.92 -21.21
N ARG A 495 12.80 12.10 -21.04
CA ARG A 495 13.17 13.32 -21.76
C ARG A 495 14.08 14.23 -20.95
N GLY A 496 14.45 13.84 -19.72
CA GLY A 496 15.24 14.69 -18.83
C GLY A 496 14.52 15.97 -18.43
N THR A 497 13.18 15.96 -18.44
CA THR A 497 12.37 17.15 -18.13
C THR A 497 12.65 17.61 -16.70
N GLN A 498 12.95 18.90 -16.54
CA GLN A 498 13.10 19.50 -15.22
C GLN A 498 11.72 19.79 -14.62
N LYS A 499 11.51 19.40 -13.36
CA LYS A 499 10.28 19.73 -12.62
C LYS A 499 10.18 21.26 -12.50
N PRO A 500 9.06 21.89 -12.91
CA PRO A 500 8.80 23.30 -12.66
C PRO A 500 8.91 23.63 -11.17
N GLN A 501 9.48 24.78 -10.85
CA GLN A 501 9.58 25.29 -9.49
C GLN A 501 8.74 26.56 -9.38
N PHE A 502 7.93 26.65 -8.32
CA PHE A 502 6.99 27.73 -8.14
C PHE A 502 7.32 28.48 -6.85
N THR A 503 7.86 29.69 -6.98
CA THR A 503 8.37 30.48 -5.84
C THR A 503 7.56 31.74 -5.55
N GLU A 504 6.67 32.13 -6.46
CA GLU A 504 5.81 33.30 -6.32
C GLU A 504 4.77 33.08 -5.21
N LYS A 505 4.88 33.89 -4.14
CA LYS A 505 4.04 33.76 -2.95
C LYS A 505 2.56 34.02 -3.28
N PRO A 506 1.64 33.19 -2.76
CA PRO A 506 0.20 33.36 -3.00
C PRO A 506 -0.33 34.63 -2.35
N PHE A 507 0.19 35.01 -1.18
CA PHE A 507 -0.16 36.26 -0.51
C PHE A 507 1.07 37.15 -0.34
N THR A 508 0.81 38.46 -0.40
CA THR A 508 1.75 39.56 -0.16
C THR A 508 1.11 40.50 0.85
N ASP A 509 1.83 41.51 1.32
CA ASP A 509 1.34 42.44 2.35
C ASP A 509 0.00 43.11 2.01
N ARG A 510 -0.34 43.27 0.72
CA ARG A 510 -1.63 43.83 0.27
C ARG A 510 -2.82 42.89 0.49
N HIS A 511 -2.57 41.59 0.59
CA HIS A 511 -3.59 40.55 0.75
C HIS A 511 -3.79 40.19 2.22
N LEU A 512 -2.73 40.27 3.02
CA LEU A 512 -2.79 40.09 4.47
C LEU A 512 -3.50 41.28 5.12
N GLY A 513 -4.09 41.07 6.30
CA GLY A 513 -4.85 42.13 6.95
C GLY A 513 -6.20 42.40 6.28
N THR A 514 -6.73 41.46 5.48
CA THR A 514 -8.01 41.59 4.79
C THR A 514 -9.05 40.59 5.30
N ARG A 515 -10.33 40.94 5.13
CA ARG A 515 -11.49 40.12 5.39
C ARG A 515 -12.28 39.88 4.11
N CYS A 516 -12.46 38.62 3.75
CA CYS A 516 -13.31 38.17 2.67
C CYS A 516 -14.60 37.56 3.23
N TRP A 517 -15.73 38.16 2.89
CA TRP A 517 -17.04 37.58 3.13
C TRP A 517 -17.50 36.79 1.92
N TYR A 518 -17.94 35.55 2.15
CA TYR A 518 -18.50 34.67 1.12
C TYR A 518 -19.99 34.42 1.38
N LYS A 519 -20.83 34.59 0.35
CA LYS A 519 -22.26 34.32 0.45
C LYS A 519 -22.53 32.81 0.42
N SER A 520 -22.72 32.23 1.61
CA SER A 520 -23.03 30.81 1.76
C SER A 520 -24.48 30.50 1.37
N ALA A 521 -24.69 29.36 0.70
CA ALA A 521 -26.02 28.79 0.54
C ALA A 521 -26.48 28.03 1.79
N LYS A 522 -25.53 27.55 2.61
CA LYS A 522 -25.75 26.82 3.85
C LYS A 522 -26.14 27.77 4.98
N ASN A 523 -26.86 27.26 5.97
CA ASN A 523 -27.20 28.02 7.17
C ASN A 523 -26.06 28.06 8.20
N SER A 524 -25.05 27.22 8.06
CA SER A 524 -23.86 27.21 8.92
C SER A 524 -22.95 28.38 8.58
N THR A 525 -22.48 29.10 9.59
CA THR A 525 -21.45 30.12 9.42
C THR A 525 -20.07 29.52 9.70
N LYS A 526 -19.13 29.69 8.77
CA LYS A 526 -17.74 29.25 8.94
C LYS A 526 -16.82 30.47 8.94
N MET A 527 -15.89 30.54 9.86
CA MET A 527 -14.82 31.52 9.90
C MET A 527 -13.48 30.80 9.77
N THR A 528 -12.59 31.32 8.93
CA THR A 528 -11.26 30.74 8.69
C THR A 528 -10.21 31.84 8.79
N LEU A 529 -9.23 31.68 9.66
CA LEU A 529 -8.02 32.50 9.70
C LEU A 529 -6.93 31.73 8.96
N THR A 530 -6.47 32.26 7.83
CA THR A 530 -5.45 31.64 6.98
C THR A 530 -4.13 32.38 7.15
N PHE A 531 -3.10 31.67 7.61
CA PHE A 531 -1.75 32.19 7.81
C PHE A 531 -0.80 31.59 6.77
N PRO A 532 -0.13 32.38 5.93
CA PRO A 532 0.98 31.85 5.14
C PRO A 532 2.15 31.51 6.08
N ILE A 533 2.61 30.28 5.99
CA ILE A 533 3.72 29.76 6.78
C ILE A 533 4.81 29.19 5.88
N GLU A 534 6.01 29.02 6.44
CA GLU A 534 7.07 28.26 5.76
C GLU A 534 6.65 26.80 5.60
N SER A 535 7.01 26.19 4.47
CA SER A 535 6.57 24.83 4.16
C SER A 535 7.00 23.82 5.22
N GLN A 536 6.03 23.08 5.74
CA GLN A 536 6.21 22.07 6.78
C GLN A 536 6.61 20.72 6.20
N ASP A 537 6.46 20.54 4.89
CA ASP A 537 6.78 19.30 4.17
C ASP A 537 8.27 18.89 4.38
N ILE A 538 9.22 19.82 4.24
CA ILE A 538 10.64 19.53 4.51
C ILE A 538 10.95 19.28 6.00
N LEU A 539 10.02 19.66 6.89
CA LEU A 539 10.12 19.51 8.34
C LEU A 539 9.29 18.32 8.84
N TYR A 540 8.90 17.40 7.96
CA TYR A 540 7.92 16.34 8.25
C TYR A 540 8.23 15.54 9.53
N LYS A 541 9.51 15.28 9.84
CA LYS A 541 9.92 14.55 11.06
C LYS A 541 9.63 15.27 12.38
N ARG A 542 9.52 16.59 12.32
CA ARG A 542 9.37 17.49 13.47
C ARG A 542 7.91 17.80 13.75
N SER A 543 7.07 17.82 12.72
CA SER A 543 5.61 17.99 12.79
C SER A 543 5.14 19.10 13.74
N SER A 544 5.79 20.27 13.67
CA SER A 544 5.44 21.44 14.49
C SER A 544 3.96 21.81 14.40
N PHE A 545 3.34 21.60 13.23
CA PHE A 545 1.92 21.86 13.04
C PHE A 545 1.01 20.89 13.82
N ILE A 546 1.35 19.60 13.93
CA ILE A 546 0.56 18.61 14.71
C ILE A 546 0.59 19.00 16.19
N TYR A 547 1.74 19.48 16.67
CA TYR A 547 1.87 20.00 18.03
C TYR A 547 0.93 21.19 18.28
N LEU A 548 0.91 22.18 17.38
CA LEU A 548 0.03 23.35 17.51
C LEU A 548 -1.45 23.01 17.32
N ARG A 549 -1.77 22.13 16.36
CA ARG A 549 -3.10 21.56 16.14
C ARG A 549 -3.66 21.00 17.44
N TYR A 550 -2.89 20.14 18.11
CA TYR A 550 -3.30 19.54 19.39
C TYR A 550 -3.66 20.61 20.43
N LEU A 551 -2.82 21.64 20.60
CA LEU A 551 -3.04 22.69 21.59
C LEU A 551 -4.22 23.61 21.26
N LEU A 552 -4.48 23.87 19.98
CA LEU A 552 -5.57 24.73 19.52
C LEU A 552 -6.92 24.02 19.57
N GLU A 553 -6.95 22.72 19.28
CA GLU A 553 -8.17 21.91 19.22
C GLU A 553 -8.52 21.20 20.53
N HIS A 554 -7.63 21.25 21.52
CA HIS A 554 -7.84 20.53 22.77
C HIS A 554 -9.14 20.94 23.46
N GLN A 555 -9.89 19.98 24.01
CA GLN A 555 -11.22 20.20 24.59
C GLN A 555 -11.26 20.09 26.12
N SER A 556 -10.11 20.10 26.80
CA SER A 556 -10.09 20.12 28.27
C SER A 556 -10.69 21.40 28.84
N SER A 557 -11.06 21.35 30.12
CA SER A 557 -11.40 22.55 30.88
C SER A 557 -10.31 23.62 30.75
N ASN A 558 -10.73 24.88 30.59
CA ASN A 558 -9.87 26.05 30.37
C ASN A 558 -9.05 26.06 29.05
N SER A 559 -9.33 25.14 28.11
CA SER A 559 -8.77 25.23 26.75
C SER A 559 -9.44 26.35 25.94
N LEU A 560 -8.82 26.71 24.80
CA LEU A 560 -9.41 27.63 23.84
C LEU A 560 -10.80 27.17 23.40
N TYR A 561 -10.95 25.91 22.99
CA TYR A 561 -12.25 25.35 22.62
C TYR A 561 -13.29 25.51 23.73
N ASN A 562 -12.96 25.08 24.96
CA ASN A 562 -13.89 25.15 26.09
C ASN A 562 -14.34 26.59 26.36
N PHE A 563 -13.40 27.53 26.39
CA PHE A 563 -13.71 28.94 26.62
C PHE A 563 -14.63 29.52 25.54
N LEU A 564 -14.31 29.32 24.25
CA LEU A 564 -15.11 29.83 23.14
C LEU A 564 -16.50 29.15 23.08
N SER A 565 -16.57 27.87 23.46
CA SER A 565 -17.83 27.12 23.51
C SER A 565 -18.72 27.56 24.68
N GLU A 566 -18.18 27.76 25.87
CA GLU A 566 -18.93 28.27 27.05
C GLU A 566 -19.48 29.69 26.84
N LYS A 567 -18.75 30.54 26.10
CA LYS A 567 -19.25 31.85 25.66
C LYS A 567 -20.41 31.76 24.68
N GLY A 568 -20.65 30.57 24.11
CA GLY A 568 -21.64 30.30 23.09
C GLY A 568 -21.24 30.85 21.72
N TRP A 569 -19.95 31.01 21.44
CA TRP A 569 -19.46 31.61 20.19
C TRP A 569 -19.26 30.58 19.07
N ILE A 570 -18.77 29.38 19.41
CA ILE A 570 -18.45 28.34 18.43
C ILE A 570 -19.19 27.04 18.69
N LEU A 571 -19.38 26.28 17.62
CA LEU A 571 -19.81 24.88 17.64
C LEU A 571 -18.61 23.94 17.54
N SER A 572 -17.61 24.30 16.74
CA SER A 572 -16.37 23.54 16.58
C SER A 572 -15.20 24.45 16.22
N ILE A 573 -14.00 23.99 16.55
CA ILE A 573 -12.71 24.52 16.09
C ILE A 573 -11.92 23.35 15.47
N SER A 574 -11.23 23.61 14.37
CA SER A 574 -10.29 22.69 13.75
C SER A 574 -9.15 23.45 13.08
N THR A 575 -8.08 22.76 12.73
CA THR A 575 -6.89 23.31 12.11
C THR A 575 -6.45 22.47 10.94
N ASP A 576 -5.92 23.14 9.93
CA ASP A 576 -5.49 22.51 8.70
C ASP A 576 -4.15 23.07 8.24
N VAL A 577 -3.35 22.23 7.58
CA VAL A 577 -2.11 22.64 6.92
C VAL A 577 -2.16 22.16 5.48
N GLU A 578 -2.11 23.12 4.56
CA GLU A 578 -2.24 22.87 3.13
C GLU A 578 -0.95 23.30 2.43
N TYR A 579 -0.31 22.37 1.69
CA TYR A 579 0.79 22.73 0.79
C TYR A 579 0.25 23.54 -0.38
N ILE A 580 0.82 24.72 -0.60
CA ILE A 580 0.36 25.63 -1.66
C ILE A 580 1.36 25.65 -2.81
N VAL A 581 2.55 26.19 -2.59
CA VAL A 581 3.64 26.30 -3.59
C VAL A 581 4.96 26.01 -2.90
N SER A 582 6.04 25.89 -3.68
CA SER A 582 7.36 25.62 -3.11
C SER A 582 7.71 26.66 -2.03
N ASN A 583 7.97 26.17 -0.81
CA ASN A 583 8.31 26.92 0.41
C ASN A 583 7.16 27.63 1.14
N VAL A 584 5.91 27.57 0.65
CA VAL A 584 4.77 28.19 1.34
C VAL A 584 3.63 27.19 1.51
N ASP A 585 3.24 26.99 2.77
CA ASP A 585 2.02 26.29 3.16
C ASP A 585 1.05 27.29 3.78
N PHE A 586 -0.22 26.90 3.91
CA PHE A 586 -1.21 27.63 4.69
C PHE A 586 -1.53 26.89 5.97
N PHE A 587 -1.35 27.54 7.12
CA PHE A 587 -1.92 27.11 8.39
C PHE A 587 -3.28 27.77 8.57
N ARG A 588 -4.33 26.99 8.77
CA ARG A 588 -5.70 27.49 8.90
C ARG A 588 -6.25 27.19 10.28
N ILE A 589 -6.87 28.18 10.92
CA ILE A 589 -7.75 27.97 12.06
C ILE A 589 -9.19 28.14 11.58
N ILE A 590 -9.96 27.08 11.66
CA ILE A 590 -11.30 26.96 11.11
C ILE A 590 -12.31 26.84 12.25
N LEU A 591 -13.33 27.68 12.24
CA LEU A 591 -14.36 27.75 13.28
C LEU A 591 -15.73 27.64 12.63
N VAL A 592 -16.61 26.83 13.23
CA VAL A 592 -18.05 26.87 12.93
C VAL A 592 -18.71 27.73 14.00
N LEU A 593 -19.32 28.85 13.58
CA LEU A 593 -19.83 29.86 14.50
C LEU A 593 -21.32 29.67 14.83
N THR A 594 -21.71 30.08 16.03
CA THR A 594 -23.10 30.38 16.35
C THR A 594 -23.46 31.79 15.83
N SER A 595 -24.74 32.15 15.87
CA SER A 595 -25.16 33.53 15.57
C SER A 595 -24.49 34.55 16.50
N LYS A 596 -24.37 34.22 17.80
CA LYS A 596 -23.69 35.08 18.78
C LYS A 596 -22.20 35.22 18.47
N GLY A 597 -21.52 34.13 18.11
CA GLY A 597 -20.09 34.19 17.76
C GLY A 597 -19.81 34.96 16.47
N LEU A 598 -20.78 35.01 15.54
CA LEU A 598 -20.68 35.87 14.38
C LEU A 598 -20.84 37.36 14.75
N ASP A 599 -21.78 37.67 15.65
CA ASP A 599 -22.02 39.03 16.14
C ASP A 599 -20.83 39.56 16.97
N GLU A 600 -20.21 38.71 17.79
CA GLU A 600 -19.05 39.00 18.64
C GLU A 600 -17.73 38.50 18.01
N SER A 601 -17.65 38.50 16.68
CA SER A 601 -16.52 37.90 15.94
C SER A 601 -15.17 38.57 16.20
N GLU A 602 -15.15 39.87 16.50
CA GLU A 602 -13.91 40.59 16.82
C GLU A 602 -13.32 40.13 18.16
N ASP A 603 -14.14 40.05 19.21
CA ASP A 603 -13.74 39.54 20.53
C ASP A 603 -13.29 38.07 20.47
N LEU A 604 -13.97 37.27 19.63
CA LEU A 604 -13.59 35.88 19.36
C LEU A 604 -12.17 35.82 18.79
N ILE A 605 -11.87 36.60 17.75
CA ILE A 605 -10.56 36.64 17.09
C ILE A 605 -9.48 37.13 18.06
N ILE A 606 -9.76 38.19 18.84
CA ILE A 606 -8.87 38.70 19.88
C ILE A 606 -8.54 37.60 20.90
N THR A 607 -9.55 36.81 21.31
CA THR A 607 -9.36 35.69 22.24
C THR A 607 -8.44 34.60 21.66
N ILE A 608 -8.55 34.30 20.35
CA ILE A 608 -7.63 33.36 19.68
C ILE A 608 -6.19 33.88 19.73
N PHE A 609 -5.97 35.17 19.45
CA PHE A 609 -4.64 35.76 19.52
C PHE A 609 -4.09 35.83 20.95
N GLN A 610 -4.93 36.10 21.96
CA GLN A 610 -4.56 35.98 23.37
C GLN A 610 -4.09 34.57 23.73
N TYR A 611 -4.75 33.53 23.20
CA TYR A 611 -4.33 32.15 23.40
C TYR A 611 -3.00 31.85 22.70
N LEU A 612 -2.79 32.33 21.49
CA LEU A 612 -1.52 32.19 20.77
C LEU A 612 -0.37 32.90 21.52
N ASP A 613 -0.59 34.08 22.10
CA ASP A 613 0.38 34.78 22.95
C ASP A 613 0.65 34.02 24.26
N PHE A 614 -0.40 33.45 24.87
CA PHE A 614 -0.23 32.54 26.01
C PHE A 614 0.68 31.36 25.66
N LEU A 615 0.49 30.72 24.50
CA LEU A 615 1.37 29.64 24.04
C LEU A 615 2.82 30.10 23.81
N ARG A 616 3.03 31.32 23.28
CA ARG A 616 4.39 31.89 23.08
C ARG A 616 5.09 32.11 24.41
N ASN A 617 4.38 32.66 25.39
CA ASN A 617 4.93 32.93 26.73
C ASN A 617 5.24 31.65 27.50
N MET A 618 4.41 30.63 27.32
CA MET A 618 4.62 29.32 27.95
C MET A 618 5.78 28.55 27.31
N GLY A 619 5.98 28.74 26.01
CA GLY A 619 6.96 28.01 25.20
C GLY A 619 6.59 26.54 24.95
N PRO A 620 7.26 25.86 23.99
CA PRO A 620 6.97 24.48 23.64
C PRO A 620 7.31 23.53 24.78
N GLN A 621 6.45 22.55 25.04
CA GLN A 621 6.62 21.57 26.11
C GLN A 621 7.01 20.22 25.52
N GLU A 622 8.23 19.78 25.81
CA GLU A 622 8.74 18.48 25.37
C GLU A 622 7.86 17.32 25.85
N ARG A 623 7.24 17.43 27.04
CA ARG A 623 6.31 16.42 27.57
C ARG A 623 5.14 16.18 26.61
N ILE A 624 4.50 17.25 26.13
CA ILE A 624 3.35 17.16 25.21
C ILE A 624 3.80 16.54 23.89
N PHE A 625 4.98 16.94 23.40
CA PHE A 625 5.55 16.33 22.19
C PHE A 625 5.74 14.82 22.35
N ASN A 626 6.38 14.40 23.44
CA ASN A 626 6.64 12.97 23.69
C ASN A 626 5.36 12.14 23.82
N GLU A 627 4.28 12.72 24.36
CA GLU A 627 2.98 12.08 24.43
C GLU A 627 2.32 11.93 23.05
N LEU A 628 2.35 12.99 22.24
CA LEU A 628 1.86 12.95 20.85
C LEU A 628 2.64 11.94 20.00
N ARG A 629 3.97 11.84 20.18
CA ARG A 629 4.79 10.83 19.53
C ARG A 629 4.33 9.42 19.86
N GLN A 630 4.07 9.14 21.14
CA GLN A 630 3.62 7.80 21.56
C GLN A 630 2.25 7.46 20.97
N LEU A 631 1.34 8.44 20.88
CA LEU A 631 0.05 8.26 20.23
C LEU A 631 0.21 8.00 18.73
N ASP A 632 1.02 8.80 18.03
CA ASP A 632 1.31 8.64 16.59
C ASP A 632 1.93 7.27 16.29
N ASP A 633 2.92 6.84 17.07
CA ASP A 633 3.53 5.52 16.93
C ASP A 633 2.54 4.38 17.19
N MET A 634 1.65 4.54 18.17
CA MET A 634 0.59 3.57 18.43
C MET A 634 -0.42 3.50 17.26
N LEU A 635 -0.86 4.66 16.75
CA LEU A 635 -1.80 4.73 15.63
C LEU A 635 -1.20 4.14 14.35
N PHE A 636 0.09 4.38 14.10
CA PHE A 636 0.78 3.78 12.95
C PHE A 636 0.92 2.27 13.09
N ARG A 637 1.35 1.77 14.25
CA ARG A 637 1.51 0.32 14.47
C ARG A 637 0.22 -0.46 14.33
N PHE A 638 -0.91 0.13 14.74
CA PHE A 638 -2.23 -0.50 14.71
C PHE A 638 -3.14 0.09 13.62
N SER A 639 -2.58 0.69 12.57
CA SER A 639 -3.38 1.28 11.50
C SER A 639 -4.20 0.22 10.78
N ASP A 640 -5.42 0.57 10.37
CA ASP A 640 -6.28 -0.31 9.59
C ASP A 640 -5.70 -0.62 8.21
N TYR A 641 -6.03 -1.78 7.67
CA TYR A 641 -5.66 -2.15 6.30
C TYR A 641 -6.34 -1.22 5.28
N ILE A 642 -5.53 -0.59 4.43
CA ILE A 642 -6.00 0.29 3.35
C ILE A 642 -6.19 -0.54 2.08
N ALA A 643 -7.38 -0.49 1.49
CA ALA A 643 -7.69 -1.20 0.25
C ALA A 643 -6.73 -0.81 -0.89
N SER A 644 -6.35 -1.79 -1.72
CA SER A 644 -5.29 -1.67 -2.74
C SER A 644 -5.47 -0.45 -3.65
N PHE A 645 -6.69 -0.16 -4.10
CA PHE A 645 -7.02 1.01 -4.94
C PHE A 645 -6.65 2.36 -4.33
N GLN A 646 -6.97 2.56 -3.05
CA GLN A 646 -6.64 3.79 -2.34
C GLN A 646 -5.15 3.81 -2.01
N ARG A 647 -4.61 2.66 -1.59
CA ARG A 647 -3.23 2.49 -1.18
C ARG A 647 -2.24 2.86 -2.30
N VAL A 648 -2.44 2.37 -3.53
CA VAL A 648 -1.56 2.73 -4.67
C VAL A 648 -1.59 4.22 -4.98
N SER A 649 -2.77 4.86 -4.94
CA SER A 649 -2.92 6.29 -5.26
C SER A 649 -2.29 7.20 -4.19
N ILE A 650 -2.36 6.80 -2.92
CA ILE A 650 -1.71 7.51 -1.81
C ILE A 650 -0.19 7.36 -1.95
N LEU A 651 0.32 6.14 -2.07
CA LEU A 651 1.76 5.89 -2.07
C LEU A 651 2.46 6.48 -3.29
N SER A 652 1.83 6.47 -4.47
CA SER A 652 2.42 7.06 -5.68
C SER A 652 2.56 8.58 -5.56
N LYS A 653 1.61 9.24 -4.90
CA LYS A 653 1.69 10.65 -4.52
C LYS A 653 2.78 10.91 -3.49
N VAL A 654 2.84 10.11 -2.42
CA VAL A 654 3.87 10.24 -1.36
C VAL A 654 5.26 10.08 -1.96
N MET A 655 5.45 9.18 -2.93
CA MET A 655 6.73 9.02 -3.65
C MET A 655 7.21 10.29 -4.38
N GLN A 656 6.34 11.27 -4.64
CA GLN A 656 6.75 12.56 -5.22
C GLN A 656 7.43 13.48 -4.21
N LYS A 657 7.29 13.21 -2.91
CA LYS A 657 7.94 13.95 -1.83
C LYS A 657 9.39 13.49 -1.69
N THR A 658 10.26 14.04 -2.54
CA THR A 658 11.68 13.63 -2.63
C THR A 658 12.52 13.93 -1.39
N TYR A 659 11.99 14.68 -0.42
CA TYR A 659 12.63 14.94 0.87
C TYR A 659 12.41 13.82 1.89
N LEU A 660 11.50 12.87 1.62
CA LEU A 660 11.23 11.74 2.51
C LEU A 660 12.34 10.70 2.40
N ASP A 661 12.77 10.18 3.56
CA ASP A 661 13.57 8.96 3.60
C ASP A 661 12.73 7.78 3.06
N TYR A 662 13.34 6.89 2.27
CA TYR A 662 12.59 5.75 1.72
C TYR A 662 12.01 4.83 2.79
N SER A 663 12.68 4.69 3.93
CA SER A 663 12.17 3.89 5.06
C SER A 663 10.86 4.42 5.64
N ASP A 664 10.58 5.70 5.40
CA ASP A 664 9.47 6.46 5.97
C ASP A 664 8.25 6.50 5.04
N LEU A 665 8.38 6.00 3.81
CA LEU A 665 7.38 6.14 2.74
C LEU A 665 5.99 5.58 3.07
N LEU A 666 5.89 4.58 3.94
CA LEU A 666 4.62 3.94 4.33
C LEU A 666 3.91 4.62 5.50
N LYS A 667 4.56 5.56 6.19
CA LYS A 667 3.97 6.32 7.29
C LYS A 667 3.63 7.72 6.77
N LEU A 668 2.40 8.17 6.98
CA LEU A 668 1.92 9.44 6.42
C LEU A 668 2.25 10.65 7.32
N ASP A 669 2.25 10.45 8.64
CA ASP A 669 2.55 11.48 9.64
C ASP A 669 3.80 11.09 10.44
N PHE A 670 4.66 12.06 10.75
CA PHE A 670 5.90 11.79 11.49
C PHE A 670 6.08 12.70 12.69
N PHE A 671 5.97 12.13 13.88
CA PHE A 671 6.18 12.87 15.10
C PHE A 671 7.44 12.39 15.84
N SER A 672 8.60 12.46 15.18
CA SER A 672 9.83 11.77 15.65
C SER A 672 10.84 12.66 16.36
N GLU A 673 11.06 13.89 15.89
CA GLU A 673 12.13 14.78 16.34
C GLU A 673 11.57 16.02 17.07
N TYR A 674 11.76 16.10 18.38
CA TYR A 674 11.39 17.31 19.12
C TYR A 674 12.32 18.46 18.77
N ASN A 675 11.74 19.60 18.40
CA ASN A 675 12.51 20.83 18.25
C ASN A 675 11.67 22.05 18.66
N ALA A 676 12.00 22.61 19.82
CA ALA A 676 11.32 23.78 20.36
C ALA A 676 11.42 25.01 19.44
N GLN A 677 12.55 25.20 18.76
CA GLN A 677 12.77 26.37 17.91
C GLN A 677 11.80 26.36 16.72
N TYR A 678 11.65 25.23 16.01
CA TYR A 678 10.70 25.17 14.89
C TYR A 678 9.23 25.32 15.30
N ILE A 679 8.87 24.84 16.49
CA ILE A 679 7.52 25.07 17.04
C ILE A 679 7.33 26.57 17.31
N MET A 680 8.34 27.23 17.89
CA MET A 680 8.31 28.68 18.13
C MET A 680 8.31 29.48 16.83
N ASP A 681 9.07 29.09 15.82
CA ASP A 681 9.14 29.76 14.52
C ASP A 681 7.76 29.71 13.83
N LEU A 682 7.12 28.54 13.80
CA LEU A 682 5.75 28.41 13.31
C LEU A 682 4.77 29.26 14.12
N LEU A 683 4.82 29.19 15.46
CA LEU A 683 3.96 29.98 16.32
C LEU A 683 4.19 31.49 16.15
N ASN A 684 5.41 31.91 15.81
CA ASN A 684 5.77 33.30 15.52
C ASN A 684 5.19 33.79 14.18
N LEU A 685 4.76 32.92 13.28
CA LEU A 685 4.06 33.29 12.05
C LEU A 685 2.55 33.48 12.27
N LEU A 686 1.98 32.90 13.32
CA LEU A 686 0.54 32.99 13.63
C LEU A 686 0.16 34.32 14.31
N ARG A 687 0.44 35.45 13.66
CA ARG A 687 0.31 36.80 14.23
C ARG A 687 -0.82 37.63 13.58
N PRO A 688 -1.33 38.65 14.29
CA PRO A 688 -2.41 39.53 13.82
C PRO A 688 -2.13 40.26 12.50
N ASN A 689 -0.87 40.54 12.19
CA ASN A 689 -0.47 41.17 10.94
C ASN A 689 -0.16 40.19 9.80
N ASN A 690 -0.31 38.88 10.02
CA ASN A 690 0.08 37.83 9.07
C ASN A 690 -1.07 36.86 8.76
N TYR A 691 -2.29 37.34 8.58
CA TYR A 691 -3.42 36.49 8.20
C TYR A 691 -4.42 37.14 7.26
N LEU A 692 -5.15 36.29 6.56
CA LEU A 692 -6.36 36.61 5.81
C LEU A 692 -7.56 35.98 6.53
N LEU A 693 -8.65 36.74 6.70
CA LEU A 693 -9.87 36.28 7.34
C LEU A 693 -10.94 35.97 6.29
N SER A 694 -11.45 34.74 6.27
CA SER A 694 -12.57 34.36 5.41
C SER A 694 -13.79 33.99 6.26
N ILE A 695 -14.95 34.58 5.98
CA ILE A 695 -16.21 34.26 6.68
C ILE A 695 -17.27 33.87 5.64
N SER A 696 -17.73 32.63 5.68
CA SER A 696 -18.90 32.19 4.92
C SER A 696 -20.16 32.34 5.76
N SER A 697 -21.13 33.08 5.23
CA SER A 697 -22.41 33.30 5.90
C SER A 697 -23.50 33.55 4.87
N LYS A 698 -24.73 33.14 5.20
CA LYS A 698 -25.88 33.28 4.31
C LYS A 698 -26.44 34.70 4.30
N THR A 699 -26.40 35.38 5.44
CA THR A 699 -27.12 36.64 5.66
C THR A 699 -26.21 37.84 5.94
N LYS A 700 -25.01 37.62 6.49
CA LYS A 700 -24.03 38.68 6.76
C LYS A 700 -22.87 38.64 5.77
N PRO A 701 -22.35 39.80 5.31
CA PRO A 701 -22.73 41.15 5.71
C PRO A 701 -24.01 41.63 5.01
N GLY A 702 -24.46 40.91 3.96
CA GLY A 702 -25.73 41.13 3.27
C GLY A 702 -25.64 42.07 2.06
N ASP A 703 -24.64 42.96 2.03
CA ASP A 703 -24.36 43.94 0.97
C ASP A 703 -23.25 43.46 0.02
N TRP A 704 -23.43 42.27 -0.56
CA TRP A 704 -22.51 41.67 -1.52
C TRP A 704 -22.28 42.58 -2.73
N ASN A 705 -21.02 42.94 -3.00
CA ASN A 705 -20.68 43.95 -4.01
C ASN A 705 -19.77 43.42 -5.13
N ALA A 706 -19.34 42.16 -5.06
CA ALA A 706 -18.46 41.54 -6.04
C ALA A 706 -18.88 40.10 -6.36
N LYS A 707 -18.44 39.62 -7.53
CA LYS A 707 -18.60 38.22 -7.97
C LYS A 707 -17.27 37.66 -8.45
N GLU A 708 -16.95 36.45 -7.99
CA GLU A 708 -15.81 35.69 -8.49
C GLU A 708 -16.03 35.33 -9.97
N PHE A 709 -14.98 35.42 -10.78
CA PHE A 709 -15.09 35.36 -12.23
C PHE A 709 -15.54 33.98 -12.74
N TRP A 710 -14.97 32.89 -12.23
CA TRP A 710 -15.19 31.54 -12.76
C TRP A 710 -16.52 30.96 -12.31
N TYR A 711 -16.75 30.90 -11.01
CA TYR A 711 -17.93 30.25 -10.44
C TYR A 711 -19.07 31.22 -10.11
N GLY A 712 -18.84 32.54 -10.19
CA GLY A 712 -19.88 33.54 -9.96
C GLY A 712 -20.25 33.74 -8.49
N SER A 713 -19.39 33.27 -7.58
CA SER A 713 -19.59 33.38 -6.13
C SER A 713 -19.68 34.83 -5.68
N GLU A 714 -20.74 35.17 -4.95
CA GLU A 714 -20.93 36.52 -4.41
C GLU A 714 -20.10 36.70 -3.14
N TYR A 715 -19.34 37.80 -3.10
CA TYR A 715 -18.44 38.09 -1.99
C TYR A 715 -18.33 39.59 -1.72
N LYS A 716 -17.68 39.93 -0.60
CA LYS A 716 -17.25 41.29 -0.26
C LYS A 716 -15.87 41.24 0.36
N LEU A 717 -14.94 42.04 -0.16
CA LEU A 717 -13.58 42.17 0.36
C LEU A 717 -13.41 43.52 1.05
N GLU A 718 -12.80 43.52 2.22
CA GLU A 718 -12.52 44.72 3.00
C GLU A 718 -11.24 44.57 3.82
N PHE A 719 -10.67 45.68 4.28
CA PHE A 719 -9.56 45.63 5.24
C PHE A 719 -10.09 45.26 6.62
N LEU A 720 -9.27 44.54 7.38
CA LEU A 720 -9.55 44.26 8.78
C LEU A 720 -9.52 45.57 9.59
N PRO A 721 -10.40 45.71 10.60
CA PRO A 721 -10.28 46.78 11.59
C PRO A 721 -8.89 46.82 12.20
N GLU A 722 -8.39 48.02 12.51
CA GLU A 722 -7.06 48.21 13.10
C GLU A 722 -6.88 47.41 14.40
N ALA A 723 -7.97 47.28 15.18
CA ALA A 723 -8.03 46.48 16.40
C ALA A 723 -7.77 44.97 16.20
N LEU A 724 -7.86 44.44 14.97
CA LEU A 724 -7.56 43.04 14.65
C LEU A 724 -6.18 42.86 13.99
N VAL A 725 -5.52 43.95 13.60
CA VAL A 725 -4.21 43.94 12.91
C VAL A 725 -3.09 44.40 13.85
N GLN A 726 -3.36 45.36 14.74
CA GLN A 726 -2.38 45.94 15.66
C GLN A 726 -2.58 45.49 17.12
N THR A 727 -2.79 44.20 17.35
CA THR A 727 -2.88 43.65 18.71
C THR A 727 -1.49 43.35 19.29
N ASN A 728 -0.66 44.37 19.40
CA ASN A 728 0.61 44.25 20.12
C ASN A 728 0.33 44.28 21.63
N ASN A 729 0.74 43.22 22.34
CA ASN A 729 0.61 43.07 23.79
C ASN A 729 -0.84 43.02 24.30
N LEU A 730 -1.68 42.13 23.74
CA LEU A 730 -2.95 41.82 24.37
C LEU A 730 -2.70 41.28 25.77
N ALA A 731 -3.41 41.80 26.77
CA ALA A 731 -3.38 41.23 28.12
C ALA A 731 -3.76 39.75 28.02
N ILE A 732 -2.94 38.88 28.61
CA ILE A 732 -3.23 37.45 28.70
C ILE A 732 -4.56 37.32 29.45
N ASN A 733 -5.51 36.61 28.87
CA ASN A 733 -6.76 36.33 29.54
C ASN A 733 -6.49 35.32 30.66
N ASP A 734 -6.55 35.76 31.93
CA ASP A 734 -6.25 34.96 33.12
C ASP A 734 -7.10 33.68 33.27
N LEU A 735 -8.20 33.58 32.51
CA LEU A 735 -9.07 32.40 32.47
C LEU A 735 -8.53 31.30 31.54
N LEU A 736 -7.67 31.64 30.58
CA LEU A 736 -7.00 30.66 29.73
C LEU A 736 -5.85 30.03 30.52
N LYS A 737 -5.97 28.74 30.84
CA LYS A 737 -4.96 27.99 31.60
C LYS A 737 -4.80 26.61 31.00
N MET A 738 -3.56 26.13 30.92
CA MET A 738 -3.33 24.70 30.75
C MET A 738 -3.73 23.98 32.05
N THR A 739 -4.86 23.28 32.05
CA THR A 739 -5.12 22.27 33.09
C THR A 739 -4.36 20.99 32.76
N HIS A 740 -4.05 20.18 33.77
CA HIS A 740 -3.31 18.92 33.63
C HIS A 740 -3.83 18.08 32.45
N PHE A 741 -3.03 18.00 31.37
CA PHE A 741 -3.27 17.10 30.27
C PHE A 741 -3.02 15.67 30.75
N LEU A 742 -4.09 15.00 31.17
CA LEU A 742 -4.19 13.54 31.12
C LEU A 742 -4.93 13.20 29.83
N ILE A 743 -4.18 12.87 28.78
CA ILE A 743 -4.70 12.44 27.48
C ILE A 743 -5.72 11.28 27.60
N LEU A 744 -5.68 10.53 28.71
CA LEU A 744 -6.51 9.35 28.95
C LEU A 744 -8.02 9.60 29.17
N LYS A 745 -8.53 10.84 29.08
CA LYS A 745 -9.98 11.09 29.22
C LYS A 745 -10.75 11.27 27.90
N HIS A 746 -10.11 11.52 26.76
CA HIS A 746 -10.83 11.91 25.54
C HIS A 746 -10.22 11.39 24.22
N SER A 747 -9.65 10.19 24.20
CA SER A 747 -9.19 9.54 22.96
C SER A 747 -10.32 8.77 22.27
N CYS A 748 -11.27 9.48 21.67
CA CYS A 748 -12.10 8.97 20.59
C CYS A 748 -12.45 10.15 19.68
N PHE A 749 -12.39 9.94 18.37
CA PHE A 749 -12.56 10.89 17.25
C PHE A 749 -11.28 11.58 16.75
N TYR A 750 -10.53 10.84 15.93
CA TYR A 750 -9.59 11.40 14.96
C TYR A 750 -9.86 10.75 13.60
N PHE A 751 -10.62 11.44 12.74
CA PHE A 751 -10.71 11.16 11.30
C PHE A 751 -11.24 12.43 10.63
N SER A 752 -10.36 13.19 9.97
CA SER A 752 -10.78 14.20 9.00
C SER A 752 -9.77 14.29 7.86
N GLU A 753 -9.76 13.25 7.05
CA GLU A 753 -9.45 13.26 5.62
C GLU A 753 -9.99 11.91 5.13
N TYR A 754 -10.71 11.88 4.00
CA TYR A 754 -11.50 10.74 3.47
C TYR A 754 -12.93 10.57 4.03
N PRO A 755 -13.99 10.93 3.27
CA PRO A 755 -15.40 10.89 3.73
C PRO A 755 -16.03 9.48 3.86
N ASN A 756 -15.27 8.37 3.84
CA ASN A 756 -15.85 7.02 3.71
C ASN A 756 -15.20 5.94 4.60
N ILE A 757 -15.10 6.17 5.91
CA ILE A 757 -14.79 5.11 6.89
C ILE A 757 -16.06 4.74 7.65
N ARG A 758 -16.47 3.47 7.58
CA ARG A 758 -17.70 2.95 8.20
C ARG A 758 -17.55 2.84 9.73
N TYR A 759 -18.62 3.22 10.44
CA TYR A 759 -18.83 3.26 11.90
C TYR A 759 -18.59 1.94 12.71
N THR A 760 -18.08 0.88 12.11
CA THR A 760 -17.92 -0.44 12.76
C THR A 760 -16.62 -0.60 13.58
N SER A 761 -15.58 0.23 13.37
CA SER A 761 -14.25 0.04 14.01
C SER A 761 -14.09 0.62 15.42
N ILE A 762 -15.02 1.47 15.89
CA ILE A 762 -14.97 2.00 17.27
C ILE A 762 -15.15 0.85 18.28
N ARG A 763 -15.89 -0.20 17.92
CA ARG A 763 -16.26 -1.29 18.84
C ARG A 763 -15.14 -2.32 19.05
N SER A 764 -14.26 -2.54 18.06
CA SER A 764 -13.07 -3.40 18.23
C SER A 764 -12.00 -2.66 19.01
N THR A 765 -11.73 -1.40 18.65
CA THR A 765 -10.75 -0.53 19.32
C THR A 765 -11.01 -0.43 20.83
N ILE A 766 -12.27 -0.26 21.24
CA ILE A 766 -12.65 -0.24 22.67
C ILE A 766 -12.44 -1.60 23.36
N LYS A 767 -12.69 -2.72 22.67
CA LYS A 767 -12.48 -4.07 23.22
C LYS A 767 -10.99 -4.35 23.45
N ASP A 768 -10.14 -3.91 22.53
CA ASP A 768 -8.70 -4.14 22.60
C ASP A 768 -8.03 -3.23 23.63
N LEU A 769 -8.50 -1.98 23.77
CA LEU A 769 -8.15 -1.09 24.89
C LEU A 769 -8.53 -1.72 26.24
N HIS A 770 -9.70 -2.35 26.36
CA HIS A 770 -10.13 -3.00 27.60
C HIS A 770 -9.30 -4.25 27.95
N LYS A 771 -8.75 -4.95 26.95
CA LYS A 771 -7.86 -6.10 27.16
C LYS A 771 -6.52 -5.66 27.72
N TYR A 772 -5.98 -4.53 27.23
CA TYR A 772 -4.68 -3.99 27.63
C TYR A 772 -4.67 -3.38 29.04
N TYR A 773 -5.77 -2.76 29.47
CA TYR A 773 -5.87 -2.05 30.77
C TYR A 773 -6.54 -2.84 31.90
N SER A 774 -6.83 -4.14 31.70
CA SER A 774 -7.41 -5.01 32.74
C SER A 774 -6.48 -5.29 33.94
N THR A 775 -5.26 -4.75 33.95
CA THR A 775 -4.27 -4.85 35.02
C THR A 775 -4.20 -3.61 35.94
N SER A 776 -4.92 -2.52 35.65
CA SER A 776 -4.99 -1.34 36.50
C SER A 776 -6.44 -1.05 36.94
N LYS A 777 -6.65 -0.94 38.26
CA LYS A 777 -7.93 -0.50 38.84
C LYS A 777 -8.21 0.96 38.45
N LEU A 778 -8.97 1.17 37.39
CA LEU A 778 -9.54 2.46 37.01
C LEU A 778 -11.05 2.29 36.79
N GLU A 779 -11.84 3.01 37.60
CA GLU A 779 -13.29 3.10 37.45
C GLU A 779 -13.64 4.03 36.27
N PHE A 780 -14.50 3.56 35.36
CA PHE A 780 -15.03 4.35 34.25
C PHE A 780 -16.37 5.01 34.64
N GLN A 781 -16.53 6.31 34.38
CA GLN A 781 -17.82 6.99 34.33
C GLN A 781 -18.12 7.41 32.87
N LEU A 782 -19.19 6.85 32.30
CA LEU A 782 -19.71 7.23 30.98
C LEU A 782 -20.85 8.24 31.15
N SER A 783 -20.69 9.45 30.59
CA SER A 783 -21.76 10.43 30.42
C SER A 783 -22.19 10.47 28.96
N ILE A 784 -23.43 10.05 28.67
CA ILE A 784 -24.04 10.14 27.34
C ILE A 784 -24.97 11.36 27.33
N TYR A 785 -24.63 12.39 26.57
CA TYR A 785 -25.56 13.46 26.22
C TYR A 785 -25.77 13.52 24.70
N GLY A 786 -27.05 13.52 24.29
CA GLY A 786 -27.48 14.00 22.97
C GLY A 786 -27.55 12.99 21.83
N PHE A 787 -28.40 11.96 21.92
CA PHE A 787 -28.90 11.26 20.72
C PHE A 787 -30.40 11.49 20.56
N ASN A 788 -30.79 12.11 19.44
CA ASN A 788 -32.17 12.31 19.06
C ASN A 788 -32.71 11.00 18.45
N VAL A 789 -33.24 10.11 19.29
CA VAL A 789 -33.72 8.77 18.90
C VAL A 789 -35.21 8.79 18.60
N HIS A 790 -35.59 9.23 17.40
CA HIS A 790 -36.90 8.95 16.83
C HIS A 790 -36.74 8.07 15.58
N LYS A 791 -36.51 6.75 15.76
CA LYS A 791 -37.02 5.70 14.84
C LYS A 791 -36.73 4.22 15.12
N HIS A 792 -36.14 3.79 16.24
CA HIS A 792 -35.91 2.34 16.46
C HIS A 792 -36.29 1.84 17.86
N VAL A 793 -37.53 1.37 18.01
CA VAL A 793 -38.09 0.72 19.22
C VAL A 793 -37.31 -0.54 19.63
N TYR A 794 -36.63 -1.20 18.69
CA TYR A 794 -35.87 -2.42 18.93
C TYR A 794 -34.55 -2.19 19.70
N LEU A 795 -33.87 -1.06 19.48
CA LEU A 795 -32.61 -0.74 20.17
C LEU A 795 -32.82 -0.39 21.65
N LYS A 796 -33.94 0.28 21.97
CA LYS A 796 -34.26 0.68 23.35
C LYS A 796 -34.37 -0.55 24.28
N LYS A 797 -35.00 -1.65 23.81
CA LYS A 797 -35.13 -2.89 24.59
C LYS A 797 -33.80 -3.61 24.87
N LYS A 798 -32.85 -3.57 23.94
CA LYS A 798 -31.53 -4.22 24.13
C LYS A 798 -30.61 -3.40 25.04
N VAL A 799 -30.65 -2.08 24.91
CA VAL A 799 -29.86 -1.17 25.76
C VAL A 799 -30.38 -1.18 27.21
N THR A 800 -31.71 -1.18 27.41
CA THR A 800 -32.28 -1.29 28.78
C THR A 800 -32.01 -2.66 29.42
N LYS A 801 -32.00 -3.76 28.65
CA LYS A 801 -31.61 -5.08 29.18
C LYS A 801 -30.12 -5.16 29.56
N PHE A 802 -29.27 -4.46 28.83
CA PHE A 802 -27.83 -4.41 29.11
C PHE A 802 -27.53 -3.53 30.33
N ILE A 803 -28.24 -2.41 30.48
CA ILE A 803 -28.12 -1.52 31.66
C ILE A 803 -28.69 -2.16 32.92
N ASN A 804 -29.74 -2.98 32.83
CA ASN A 804 -30.28 -3.72 33.98
C ASN A 804 -29.49 -5.00 34.34
N TRP A 805 -28.50 -5.37 33.52
CA TRP A 805 -27.65 -6.55 33.73
C TRP A 805 -26.29 -6.18 34.34
N ILE A 806 -25.83 -4.95 34.11
CA ILE A 806 -24.78 -4.27 34.89
C ILE A 806 -25.38 -3.92 36.26
#